data_AF-A0A2M7KPW8-F1
#
_entry.id   AF-A0A2M7KPW8-F1
#
_cell.length_a   1.000
_cell.length_b   1.000
_cell.length_c   1.000
_cell.angle_alpha   90.00
_cell.angle_beta   90.00
_cell.angle_gamma   90.00
#
_symmetry.space_group_name_H-M   'P 1'
#
loop_
_entity.id
_entity.type
_entity.pdbx_description
1 polymer ?
#
loop_
_entity_poly.entity_id
_entity_poly.type
_entity_poly.pdbx_seq_one_letter_code
_entity_poly.pdbx_strand_id
1 'polypeptide(L)'
;MSFYTVKQLIESGDTLAAADRILINPELGKLAEKVEALLAEIKEACCDKCVCQTLLRLGMNFAGRDAELVGYSACEAEQALGQVLAVIDGLCCDRKAAMAGVVGEFLTDMKSVNKADSLSGLLAERIEPDLCQGNPGRCFLERLKKEMRSGVYWQMIGEGYGKFGNDFARGLEYLRHYGFCQVSTNPVLAAKAFDEDPKLHDQFRDEIRKHPEWQQNPEAHKDEMALAATLYALWPNLSIFRPLGNHTQLKDYMVSFQLNPNLADDADASIVDARGAYKLAADYLTEYDRKLGVCCPGKVEPCMVFKVAAGHDAARKITTVLNTDGLGTNNTVVYTVGQEVQLILDAFEGKAAAAKAGKQVVRTYETNMGGRFVSHLREVEAEKLFLACGERAGKDKACALLDDLAAALKIPAEKIPACDCLTTKARALTNFAFLKTLDNEVVLQAAEACGLTADAVHQLEADLKKAGTMVARRVFRVFYNPANREKWITWLQRKYEVSECQAAWILDSMDVLPASKRVPEDTLHTLTAANMCNTEFPNHARAVQMFAEQEGFDLTELREAVMQTYCPSVAERLSPLPDFNLGHDLTPGLKDFLVNEVGIEEVKDWGTQGIEPCGWPEFGSVKKTLAEFRGAYDAFAELCMSLTKEVAAAG
;
A
#
# COMPACT_ATOMS: atom_id res chain seq x y z
N MET A 1 -34.73 9.63 -9.34
CA MET A 1 -33.45 10.37 -9.40
C MET A 1 -32.95 10.27 -10.83
N SER A 2 -32.45 11.36 -11.41
CA SER A 2 -31.91 11.33 -12.78
C SER A 2 -30.48 10.81 -12.74
N PHE A 3 -30.20 9.70 -13.43
CA PHE A 3 -28.83 9.27 -13.69
C PHE A 3 -28.27 10.09 -14.86
N TYR A 4 -26.94 10.26 -14.88
CA TYR A 4 -26.25 10.83 -16.05
C TYR A 4 -26.35 9.86 -17.23
N THR A 5 -26.47 10.34 -18.46
CA THR A 5 -26.24 9.49 -19.64
C THR A 5 -24.74 9.30 -19.87
N VAL A 6 -24.33 8.27 -20.61
CA VAL A 6 -22.89 8.08 -20.91
C VAL A 6 -22.35 9.27 -21.70
N LYS A 7 -23.14 9.77 -22.64
CA LYS A 7 -22.83 10.98 -23.40
C LYS A 7 -22.54 12.19 -22.50
N GLN A 8 -23.40 12.45 -21.52
CA GLN A 8 -23.22 13.57 -20.58
C GLN A 8 -21.91 13.46 -19.80
N LEU A 9 -21.53 12.26 -19.37
CA LEU A 9 -20.28 12.02 -18.65
C LEU A 9 -19.05 12.27 -19.53
N ILE A 10 -19.10 11.83 -20.79
CA ILE A 10 -18.01 12.06 -21.74
C ILE A 10 -17.84 13.57 -21.99
N GLU A 11 -18.96 14.29 -22.14
CA GLU A 11 -18.96 15.74 -22.36
C GLU A 11 -18.50 16.54 -21.14
N SER A 12 -18.68 16.01 -19.91
CA SER A 12 -18.14 16.59 -18.67
C SER A 12 -16.71 16.16 -18.34
N GLY A 13 -16.11 15.27 -19.15
CA GLY A 13 -14.77 14.74 -18.90
C GLY A 13 -14.70 13.60 -17.87
N ASP A 14 -15.83 13.09 -17.39
CA ASP A 14 -15.97 11.94 -16.48
C ASP A 14 -15.76 10.59 -17.21
N THR A 15 -14.68 10.51 -18.01
CA THR A 15 -14.45 9.39 -18.95
C THR A 15 -14.18 8.05 -18.25
N LEU A 16 -13.69 8.07 -17.01
CA LEU A 16 -13.53 6.87 -16.17
C LEU A 16 -14.89 6.29 -15.76
N ALA A 17 -15.77 7.11 -15.20
CA ALA A 17 -17.11 6.68 -14.81
C ALA A 17 -17.93 6.20 -16.03
N ALA A 18 -17.75 6.85 -17.18
CA ALA A 18 -18.37 6.43 -18.43
C ALA A 18 -17.92 5.02 -18.87
N ALA A 19 -16.62 4.72 -18.78
CA ALA A 19 -16.08 3.40 -19.12
C ALA A 19 -16.46 2.33 -18.09
N ASP A 20 -16.39 2.65 -16.80
CA ASP A 20 -16.58 1.70 -15.69
C ASP A 20 -18.04 1.32 -15.44
N ARG A 21 -18.99 2.00 -16.08
CA ARG A 21 -20.41 1.58 -16.11
C ARG A 21 -20.59 0.13 -16.53
N ILE A 22 -19.72 -0.39 -17.40
CA ILE A 22 -19.81 -1.78 -17.85
C ILE A 22 -19.57 -2.81 -16.72
N LEU A 23 -18.87 -2.39 -15.66
CA LEU A 23 -18.53 -3.21 -14.51
C LEU A 23 -19.64 -3.23 -13.45
N ILE A 24 -20.67 -2.39 -13.59
CA ILE A 24 -21.81 -2.33 -12.68
C ILE A 24 -22.92 -3.29 -13.12
N ASN A 25 -23.49 -4.00 -12.14
CA ASN A 25 -24.54 -5.00 -12.35
C ASN A 25 -24.16 -6.01 -13.45
N PRO A 26 -23.05 -6.75 -13.29
CA PRO A 26 -22.58 -7.69 -14.28
C PRO A 26 -23.60 -8.81 -14.50
N GLU A 27 -23.78 -9.20 -15.76
CA GLU A 27 -24.69 -10.29 -16.16
C GLU A 27 -23.95 -11.21 -17.14
N LEU A 28 -23.67 -12.44 -16.69
CA LEU A 28 -22.96 -13.43 -17.51
C LEU A 28 -23.74 -13.71 -18.80
N GLY A 29 -23.03 -13.71 -19.94
CA GLY A 29 -23.60 -13.88 -21.28
C GLY A 29 -24.17 -12.60 -21.90
N LYS A 30 -24.10 -11.45 -21.21
CA LYS A 30 -24.66 -10.17 -21.66
C LYS A 30 -23.61 -9.10 -21.94
N LEU A 31 -22.32 -9.37 -21.75
CA LEU A 31 -21.30 -8.33 -21.88
C LEU A 31 -21.29 -7.69 -23.28
N ALA A 32 -21.32 -8.50 -24.34
CA ALA A 32 -21.24 -8.01 -25.72
C ALA A 32 -22.42 -7.09 -26.10
N GLU A 33 -23.63 -7.39 -25.60
CA GLU A 33 -24.83 -6.55 -25.79
C GLU A 33 -24.67 -5.22 -25.05
N LYS A 34 -24.23 -5.26 -23.79
CA LYS A 34 -23.99 -4.06 -22.97
C LYS A 34 -22.90 -3.17 -23.58
N VAL A 35 -21.84 -3.77 -24.11
CA VAL A 35 -20.74 -3.05 -24.79
C VAL A 35 -21.23 -2.40 -26.08
N GLU A 36 -22.05 -3.08 -26.88
CA GLU A 36 -22.62 -2.50 -28.09
C GLU A 36 -23.46 -1.25 -27.79
N ALA A 37 -24.34 -1.33 -26.78
CA ALA A 37 -25.14 -0.19 -26.33
C ALA A 37 -24.27 0.97 -25.83
N LEU A 38 -23.25 0.66 -25.01
CA LEU A 38 -22.32 1.66 -24.48
C LEU A 38 -21.51 2.35 -25.60
N LEU A 39 -21.03 1.58 -26.58
CA LEU A 39 -20.29 2.10 -27.72
C LEU A 39 -21.15 3.00 -28.63
N ALA A 40 -22.46 2.76 -28.72
CA ALA A 40 -23.38 3.64 -29.44
C ALA A 40 -23.42 5.03 -28.78
N GLU A 41 -23.61 5.09 -27.45
CA GLU A 41 -23.61 6.37 -26.71
C GLU A 41 -22.25 7.08 -26.77
N ILE A 42 -21.14 6.34 -26.68
CA ILE A 42 -19.78 6.91 -26.79
C ILE A 42 -19.58 7.62 -28.13
N LYS A 43 -20.06 7.04 -29.24
CA LYS A 43 -19.87 7.61 -30.58
C LYS A 43 -20.60 8.94 -30.78
N GLU A 44 -21.72 9.14 -30.08
CA GLU A 44 -22.57 10.33 -30.17
C GLU A 44 -22.07 11.55 -29.38
N ALA A 45 -21.04 11.37 -28.54
CA ALA A 45 -20.44 12.46 -27.78
C ALA A 45 -19.58 13.37 -28.68
N CYS A 46 -19.58 14.67 -28.38
CA CYS A 46 -18.91 15.68 -29.22
C CYS A 46 -17.43 15.93 -28.89
N CYS A 47 -16.95 15.51 -27.70
CA CYS A 47 -15.55 15.71 -27.29
C CYS A 47 -14.66 14.58 -27.81
N ASP A 48 -13.94 14.80 -28.92
CA ASP A 48 -13.09 13.76 -29.54
C ASP A 48 -12.02 13.18 -28.60
N LYS A 49 -11.34 14.05 -27.83
CA LYS A 49 -10.37 13.63 -26.80
C LYS A 49 -11.04 12.72 -25.75
N CYS A 50 -12.19 13.14 -25.23
CA CYS A 50 -12.92 12.42 -24.19
C CYS A 50 -13.43 11.07 -24.70
N VAL A 51 -13.94 11.03 -25.94
CA VAL A 51 -14.33 9.79 -26.63
C VAL A 51 -13.16 8.81 -26.72
N CYS A 52 -11.99 9.28 -27.16
CA CYS A 52 -10.79 8.44 -27.25
C CYS A 52 -10.35 7.92 -25.88
N GLN A 53 -10.36 8.77 -24.85
CA GLN A 53 -10.04 8.38 -23.47
C GLN A 53 -11.01 7.32 -22.93
N THR A 54 -12.32 7.48 -23.15
CA THR A 54 -13.33 6.49 -22.74
C THR A 54 -13.14 5.16 -23.48
N LEU A 55 -12.87 5.17 -24.79
CA LEU A 55 -12.60 3.95 -25.55
C LEU A 55 -11.37 3.19 -25.03
N LEU A 56 -10.29 3.90 -24.71
CA LEU A 56 -9.10 3.26 -24.14
C LEU A 56 -9.40 2.68 -22.75
N ARG A 57 -10.01 3.46 -21.84
CA ARG A 57 -10.37 2.96 -20.49
C ARG A 57 -11.29 1.75 -20.55
N LEU A 58 -12.30 1.78 -21.42
CA LEU A 58 -13.18 0.64 -21.66
C LEU A 58 -12.42 -0.57 -22.20
N GLY A 59 -11.49 -0.34 -23.14
CA GLY A 59 -10.60 -1.39 -23.64
C GLY A 59 -9.69 -1.97 -22.57
N MET A 60 -9.15 -1.15 -21.65
CA MET A 60 -8.30 -1.61 -20.54
C MET A 60 -9.07 -2.52 -19.58
N ASN A 61 -10.34 -2.23 -19.31
CA ASN A 61 -11.21 -3.10 -18.48
C ASN A 61 -11.34 -4.54 -19.06
N PHE A 62 -11.18 -4.71 -20.38
CA PHE A 62 -11.24 -6.01 -21.07
C PHE A 62 -9.88 -6.61 -21.40
N ALA A 63 -8.87 -5.76 -21.64
CA ALA A 63 -7.48 -6.19 -21.80
C ALA A 63 -6.94 -6.78 -20.49
N GLY A 64 -7.25 -6.11 -19.37
CA GLY A 64 -6.99 -6.54 -18.00
C GLY A 64 -8.01 -7.57 -17.47
N ARG A 65 -8.11 -7.66 -16.14
CA ARG A 65 -8.98 -8.60 -15.41
C ARG A 65 -10.30 -8.01 -14.93
N ASP A 66 -10.54 -6.71 -15.03
CA ASP A 66 -11.69 -6.07 -14.34
C ASP A 66 -13.02 -6.72 -14.69
N ALA A 67 -13.26 -7.04 -15.97
CA ALA A 67 -14.48 -7.73 -16.39
C ALA A 67 -14.60 -9.14 -15.79
N GLU A 68 -13.50 -9.89 -15.72
CA GLU A 68 -13.45 -11.21 -15.07
C GLU A 68 -13.70 -11.10 -13.56
N LEU A 69 -13.13 -10.09 -12.91
CA LEU A 69 -13.24 -9.85 -11.46
C LEU A 69 -14.67 -9.52 -11.03
N VAL A 70 -15.48 -8.91 -11.90
CA VAL A 70 -16.91 -8.68 -11.65
C VAL A 70 -17.80 -9.84 -12.10
N GLY A 71 -17.23 -10.91 -12.67
CA GLY A 71 -17.94 -12.15 -12.97
C GLY A 71 -18.34 -12.37 -14.43
N TYR A 72 -17.85 -11.57 -15.38
CA TYR A 72 -17.93 -11.95 -16.80
C TYR A 72 -16.92 -13.05 -17.14
N SER A 73 -17.16 -13.81 -18.20
CA SER A 73 -16.18 -14.81 -18.65
C SER A 73 -15.02 -14.18 -19.43
N ALA A 74 -13.86 -14.84 -19.43
CA ALA A 74 -12.72 -14.44 -20.27
C ALA A 74 -13.10 -14.37 -21.76
N CYS A 75 -13.95 -15.29 -22.24
CA CYS A 75 -14.43 -15.28 -23.62
C CYS A 75 -15.26 -14.03 -23.95
N GLU A 76 -16.13 -13.61 -23.03
CA GLU A 76 -16.90 -12.37 -23.18
C GLU A 76 -15.98 -11.15 -23.19
N ALA A 77 -14.99 -11.09 -22.29
CA ALA A 77 -14.03 -10.00 -22.24
C ALA A 77 -13.24 -9.88 -23.56
N GLU A 78 -12.83 -11.01 -24.15
CA GLU A 78 -12.17 -11.03 -25.47
C GLU A 78 -13.06 -10.51 -26.59
N GLN A 79 -14.32 -10.95 -26.62
CA GLN A 79 -15.30 -10.47 -27.62
C GLN A 79 -15.55 -8.96 -27.47
N ALA A 80 -15.72 -8.49 -26.24
CA ALA A 80 -15.92 -7.09 -25.89
C ALA A 80 -14.72 -6.22 -26.30
N LEU A 81 -13.50 -6.68 -26.03
CA LEU A 81 -12.29 -6.01 -26.51
C LEU A 81 -12.27 -5.90 -28.03
N GLY A 82 -12.65 -6.97 -28.74
CA GLY A 82 -12.78 -6.97 -30.19
C GLY A 82 -13.75 -5.90 -30.72
N GLN A 83 -14.89 -5.70 -30.05
CA GLN A 83 -15.86 -4.64 -30.40
C GLN A 83 -15.27 -3.24 -30.20
N VAL A 84 -14.57 -3.00 -29.08
CA VAL A 84 -13.90 -1.71 -28.82
C VAL A 84 -12.84 -1.43 -29.89
N LEU A 85 -12.01 -2.42 -30.21
CA LEU A 85 -10.95 -2.29 -31.22
C LEU A 85 -11.54 -2.01 -32.61
N ALA A 86 -12.65 -2.65 -32.99
CA ALA A 86 -13.34 -2.38 -34.25
C ALA A 86 -13.86 -0.93 -34.33
N VAL A 87 -14.32 -0.35 -33.22
CA VAL A 87 -14.71 1.06 -33.15
C VAL A 87 -13.50 1.98 -33.30
N ILE A 88 -12.37 1.66 -32.66
CA ILE A 88 -11.11 2.40 -32.78
C ILE A 88 -10.62 2.42 -34.24
N ASP A 89 -10.66 1.27 -34.93
CA ASP A 89 -10.25 1.14 -36.34
C ASP A 89 -11.09 2.05 -37.26
N GLY A 90 -12.39 2.16 -36.96
CA GLY A 90 -13.39 2.93 -37.70
C GLY A 90 -13.47 4.41 -37.36
N LEU A 91 -12.61 4.95 -36.49
CA LEU A 91 -12.63 6.38 -36.14
C LEU A 91 -12.39 7.29 -37.37
N CYS A 92 -13.05 8.45 -37.38
CA CYS A 92 -12.83 9.50 -38.38
C CYS A 92 -11.42 10.13 -38.25
N CYS A 93 -11.00 10.94 -39.22
CA CYS A 93 -9.67 11.55 -39.23
C CYS A 93 -9.35 12.37 -37.97
N ASP A 94 -10.31 13.18 -37.50
CA ASP A 94 -10.11 14.06 -36.34
C ASP A 94 -9.96 13.25 -35.05
N ARG A 95 -10.82 12.25 -34.84
CA ARG A 95 -10.71 11.33 -33.70
C ARG A 95 -9.46 10.45 -33.76
N LYS A 96 -8.98 10.08 -34.94
CA LYS A 96 -7.70 9.36 -35.10
C LYS A 96 -6.51 10.22 -34.67
N ALA A 97 -6.52 11.50 -35.02
CA ALA A 97 -5.50 12.44 -34.56
C ALA A 97 -5.57 12.64 -33.04
N ALA A 98 -6.77 12.80 -32.46
CA ALA A 98 -6.96 12.90 -31.02
C ALA A 98 -6.50 11.63 -30.27
N MET A 99 -6.77 10.44 -30.81
CA MET A 99 -6.36 9.16 -30.23
C MET A 99 -4.84 9.07 -30.03
N ALA A 100 -4.04 9.53 -30.99
CA ALA A 100 -2.58 9.53 -30.86
C ALA A 100 -2.10 10.37 -29.66
N GLY A 101 -2.67 11.58 -29.50
CA GLY A 101 -2.38 12.44 -28.35
C GLY A 101 -2.81 11.80 -27.03
N VAL A 102 -3.99 11.18 -26.99
CA VAL A 102 -4.50 10.49 -25.81
C VAL A 102 -3.63 9.30 -25.41
N VAL A 103 -3.19 8.46 -26.36
CA VAL A 103 -2.24 7.36 -26.07
C VAL A 103 -0.93 7.91 -25.51
N GLY A 104 -0.42 9.00 -26.06
CA GLY A 104 0.77 9.69 -25.54
C GLY A 104 0.58 10.20 -24.11
N GLU A 105 -0.60 10.74 -23.78
CA GLU A 105 -0.94 11.17 -22.41
C GLU A 105 -0.96 9.98 -21.43
N PHE A 106 -1.56 8.84 -21.79
CA PHE A 106 -1.54 7.63 -20.96
C PHE A 106 -0.12 7.12 -20.71
N LEU A 107 0.71 7.00 -21.75
CA LEU A 107 2.11 6.56 -21.60
C LEU A 107 2.94 7.54 -20.76
N THR A 108 2.70 8.85 -20.91
CA THR A 108 3.37 9.87 -20.10
C THR A 108 2.95 9.76 -18.63
N ASP A 109 1.66 9.57 -18.37
CA ASP A 109 1.15 9.38 -17.01
C ASP A 109 1.73 8.11 -16.38
N MET A 110 1.70 6.96 -17.06
CA MET A 110 2.31 5.70 -16.62
C MET A 110 3.79 5.85 -16.22
N LYS A 111 4.57 6.59 -17.03
CA LYS A 111 6.00 6.88 -16.79
C LYS A 111 6.24 7.91 -15.70
N SER A 112 5.28 8.79 -15.42
CA SER A 112 5.48 9.79 -14.36
C SER A 112 5.33 9.19 -12.95
N VAL A 113 4.63 8.06 -12.81
CA VAL A 113 4.51 7.33 -11.53
C VAL A 113 5.89 6.94 -11.01
N ASN A 114 6.29 7.52 -9.88
CA ASN A 114 7.59 7.32 -9.23
C ASN A 114 8.76 7.49 -10.21
N LYS A 115 8.68 8.48 -11.10
CA LYS A 115 9.73 8.80 -12.09
C LYS A 115 10.13 7.59 -12.97
N ALA A 116 9.13 6.84 -13.42
CA ALA A 116 9.22 5.64 -14.25
C ALA A 116 9.79 4.39 -13.56
N ASP A 117 10.28 4.51 -12.33
CA ASP A 117 10.67 3.37 -11.51
C ASP A 117 9.44 2.73 -10.85
N SER A 118 8.57 2.18 -11.71
CA SER A 118 7.28 1.60 -11.35
C SER A 118 6.88 0.49 -12.33
N LEU A 119 5.97 -0.39 -11.91
CA LEU A 119 5.42 -1.42 -12.79
C LEU A 119 4.63 -0.80 -13.97
N SER A 120 3.92 0.31 -13.75
CA SER A 120 3.29 1.07 -14.85
C SER A 120 4.33 1.71 -15.77
N GLY A 121 5.43 2.24 -15.23
CA GLY A 121 6.54 2.76 -16.02
C GLY A 121 7.17 1.68 -16.90
N LEU A 122 7.42 0.49 -16.34
CA LEU A 122 7.92 -0.67 -17.09
C LEU A 122 6.95 -1.09 -18.21
N LEU A 123 5.64 -1.11 -17.96
CA LEU A 123 4.65 -1.36 -19.01
C LEU A 123 4.75 -0.33 -20.14
N ALA A 124 4.84 0.96 -19.81
CA ALA A 124 4.95 2.01 -20.82
C ALA A 124 6.24 1.92 -21.63
N GLU A 125 7.37 1.58 -21.00
CA GLU A 125 8.65 1.32 -21.67
C GLU A 125 8.56 0.18 -22.69
N ARG A 126 7.74 -0.85 -22.42
CA ARG A 126 7.56 -2.01 -23.30
C ARG A 126 6.51 -1.78 -24.40
N ILE A 127 5.51 -0.92 -24.15
CA ILE A 127 4.44 -0.62 -25.11
C ILE A 127 4.90 0.41 -26.15
N GLU A 128 5.57 1.48 -25.72
CA GLU A 128 5.85 2.66 -26.55
C GLU A 128 6.67 2.36 -27.83
N PRO A 129 7.75 1.54 -27.81
CA PRO A 129 8.55 1.28 -29.00
C PRO A 129 7.80 0.59 -30.14
N ASP A 130 6.73 -0.14 -29.80
CA ASP A 130 5.96 -0.97 -30.72
C ASP A 130 4.61 -0.32 -31.13
N LEU A 131 4.42 0.98 -30.85
CA LEU A 131 3.23 1.70 -31.27
C LEU A 131 3.19 1.90 -32.79
N CYS A 132 2.10 1.47 -33.41
CA CYS A 132 1.87 1.72 -34.83
C CYS A 132 1.36 3.15 -35.08
N GLN A 133 2.04 3.88 -35.97
CA GLN A 133 1.69 5.26 -36.31
C GLN A 133 0.26 5.40 -36.89
N GLY A 134 -0.25 4.37 -37.58
CA GLY A 134 -1.57 4.42 -38.22
C GLY A 134 -2.76 4.12 -37.31
N ASN A 135 -2.54 3.48 -36.16
CA ASN A 135 -3.62 3.09 -35.23
C ASN A 135 -3.10 2.92 -33.79
N PRO A 136 -2.64 4.02 -33.16
CA PRO A 136 -2.00 3.96 -31.85
C PRO A 136 -2.92 3.38 -30.77
N GLY A 137 -4.25 3.59 -30.85
CA GLY A 137 -5.20 3.05 -29.88
C GLY A 137 -5.29 1.53 -29.88
N ARG A 138 -5.38 0.89 -31.06
CA ARG A 138 -5.36 -0.58 -31.16
C ARG A 138 -4.03 -1.13 -30.67
N CYS A 139 -2.93 -0.59 -31.17
CA CYS A 139 -1.60 -1.06 -30.81
C CYS A 139 -1.34 -0.93 -29.32
N PHE A 140 -1.76 0.17 -28.69
CA PHE A 140 -1.68 0.34 -27.24
C PHE A 140 -2.43 -0.77 -26.49
N LEU A 141 -3.71 -1.01 -26.80
CA LEU A 141 -4.53 -1.99 -26.08
C LEU A 141 -4.05 -3.44 -26.28
N GLU A 142 -3.66 -3.81 -27.50
CA GLU A 142 -3.13 -5.14 -27.79
C GLU A 142 -1.80 -5.39 -27.07
N ARG A 143 -0.93 -4.37 -27.02
CA ARG A 143 0.36 -4.46 -26.31
C ARG A 143 0.17 -4.46 -24.81
N LEU A 144 -0.70 -3.61 -24.27
CA LEU A 144 -1.05 -3.62 -22.86
C LEU A 144 -1.55 -5.00 -22.44
N LYS A 145 -2.52 -5.57 -23.18
CA LYS A 145 -3.02 -6.93 -22.95
C LYS A 145 -1.89 -7.95 -22.95
N LYS A 146 -1.03 -7.93 -23.96
CA LYS A 146 0.09 -8.87 -24.09
C LYS A 146 1.02 -8.78 -22.88
N GLU A 147 1.55 -7.59 -22.59
CA GLU A 147 2.55 -7.37 -21.55
C GLU A 147 2.00 -7.70 -20.15
N MET A 148 0.76 -7.27 -19.85
CA MET A 148 0.12 -7.59 -18.58
C MET A 148 -0.06 -9.10 -18.41
N ARG A 149 -0.62 -9.79 -19.43
CA ARG A 149 -0.99 -11.21 -19.32
C ARG A 149 0.21 -12.16 -19.32
N SER A 150 1.36 -11.71 -19.82
CA SER A 150 2.62 -12.46 -19.70
C SER A 150 3.37 -12.21 -18.40
N GLY A 151 2.98 -11.21 -17.60
CA GLY A 151 3.68 -10.82 -16.37
C GLY A 151 3.39 -11.74 -15.18
N VAL A 152 4.30 -11.72 -14.20
CA VAL A 152 4.19 -12.58 -13.00
C VAL A 152 2.99 -12.17 -12.13
N TYR A 153 2.64 -10.88 -12.08
CA TYR A 153 1.46 -10.41 -11.34
C TYR A 153 0.15 -10.95 -11.89
N TRP A 154 0.04 -11.11 -13.21
CA TRP A 154 -1.15 -11.71 -13.82
C TRP A 154 -1.33 -13.16 -13.38
N GLN A 155 -0.25 -13.93 -13.30
CA GLN A 155 -0.25 -15.30 -12.82
C GLN A 155 -0.52 -15.37 -11.32
N MET A 156 0.23 -14.59 -10.51
CA MET A 156 0.09 -14.58 -9.06
C MET A 156 -1.34 -14.27 -8.61
N ILE A 157 -1.97 -13.23 -9.21
CA ILE A 157 -3.34 -12.85 -8.87
C ILE A 157 -4.33 -13.88 -9.42
N GLY A 158 -4.19 -14.27 -10.69
CA GLY A 158 -5.14 -15.17 -11.36
C GLY A 158 -5.17 -16.59 -10.81
N GLU A 159 -4.04 -17.08 -10.30
CA GLU A 159 -3.87 -18.45 -9.80
C GLU A 159 -3.87 -18.52 -8.26
N GLY A 160 -4.22 -17.42 -7.60
CA GLY A 160 -4.41 -17.36 -6.15
C GLY A 160 -3.11 -17.51 -5.35
N TYR A 161 -2.03 -16.84 -5.74
CA TYR A 161 -0.80 -16.72 -4.94
C TYR A 161 -0.85 -15.56 -3.93
N GLY A 162 -1.85 -14.70 -4.03
CA GLY A 162 -2.15 -13.71 -3.00
C GLY A 162 -2.74 -12.43 -3.55
N LYS A 163 -3.00 -11.51 -2.62
CA LYS A 163 -3.50 -10.18 -2.93
C LYS A 163 -2.36 -9.20 -3.00
N PHE A 164 -2.53 -8.13 -3.77
CA PHE A 164 -1.53 -7.11 -3.96
C PHE A 164 -2.11 -5.71 -3.77
N GLY A 165 -1.28 -4.83 -3.23
CA GLY A 165 -1.62 -3.45 -2.99
C GLY A 165 -0.56 -2.48 -3.50
N ASN A 166 -0.97 -1.24 -3.79
CA ASN A 166 -0.10 -0.17 -4.25
C ASN A 166 0.22 0.80 -3.09
N ASP A 167 1.47 0.87 -2.63
CA ASP A 167 1.92 1.82 -1.60
C ASP A 167 2.29 3.18 -2.22
N PHE A 168 1.37 3.74 -3.00
CA PHE A 168 1.56 5.01 -3.70
C PHE A 168 0.21 5.65 -4.02
N ALA A 169 0.14 6.98 -3.98
CA ALA A 169 -1.09 7.69 -4.30
C ALA A 169 -1.47 7.62 -5.79
N ARG A 170 -0.51 7.26 -6.66
CA ARG A 170 -0.68 7.21 -8.12
C ARG A 170 -0.43 5.81 -8.69
N GLY A 171 -0.81 5.61 -9.96
CA GLY A 171 -0.58 4.38 -10.73
C GLY A 171 -1.68 3.33 -10.59
N LEU A 172 -2.62 3.51 -9.66
CA LEU A 172 -3.71 2.56 -9.42
C LEU A 172 -4.61 2.35 -10.65
N GLU A 173 -4.76 3.38 -11.51
CA GLU A 173 -5.54 3.30 -12.75
C GLU A 173 -5.07 2.14 -13.63
N TYR A 174 -3.77 1.84 -13.63
CA TYR A 174 -3.18 0.73 -14.38
C TYR A 174 -3.13 -0.56 -13.58
N LEU A 175 -2.78 -0.47 -12.29
CA LEU A 175 -2.57 -1.63 -11.43
C LEU A 175 -3.88 -2.38 -11.15
N ARG A 176 -5.03 -1.68 -11.10
CA ARG A 176 -6.33 -2.34 -10.90
C ARG A 176 -6.62 -3.40 -11.98
N HIS A 177 -6.15 -3.18 -13.20
CA HIS A 177 -6.36 -4.08 -14.33
C HIS A 177 -5.61 -5.42 -14.18
N TYR A 178 -4.58 -5.49 -13.34
CA TYR A 178 -3.98 -6.78 -12.92
C TYR A 178 -4.83 -7.49 -11.87
N GLY A 179 -5.62 -6.75 -11.08
CA GLY A 179 -6.34 -7.20 -9.89
C GLY A 179 -5.72 -6.75 -8.57
N PHE A 180 -4.90 -5.69 -8.56
CA PHE A 180 -4.49 -5.05 -7.30
C PHE A 180 -5.74 -4.56 -6.57
N CYS A 181 -5.87 -4.89 -5.30
CA CYS A 181 -7.11 -4.73 -4.55
C CYS A 181 -6.95 -3.93 -3.25
N GLN A 182 -5.82 -3.25 -3.11
CA GLN A 182 -5.54 -2.33 -2.00
C GLN A 182 -4.67 -1.17 -2.51
N VAL A 183 -4.83 0.00 -1.95
CA VAL A 183 -3.92 1.13 -2.16
C VAL A 183 -3.69 1.86 -0.85
N SER A 184 -2.46 2.28 -0.60
CA SER A 184 -2.10 3.02 0.59
C SER A 184 -1.56 4.39 0.21
N THR A 185 -2.01 5.42 0.92
CA THR A 185 -1.36 6.73 0.92
C THR A 185 -0.92 7.12 2.33
N ASN A 186 -0.01 8.07 2.39
CA ASN A 186 0.31 8.83 3.59
C ASN A 186 0.67 10.27 3.15
N PRO A 187 0.84 11.23 4.06
CA PRO A 187 1.14 12.61 3.71
C PRO A 187 2.39 12.80 2.82
N VAL A 188 3.43 11.96 2.98
CA VAL A 188 4.62 11.97 2.12
C VAL A 188 4.23 11.62 0.68
N LEU A 189 3.36 10.61 0.52
CA LEU A 189 2.91 10.13 -0.78
C LEU A 189 1.91 11.09 -1.42
N ALA A 190 1.08 11.76 -0.61
CA ALA A 190 0.23 12.84 -1.07
C ALA A 190 1.07 14.01 -1.59
N ALA A 191 2.10 14.44 -0.84
CA ALA A 191 3.02 15.48 -1.30
C ALA A 191 3.69 15.13 -2.64
N LYS A 192 4.20 13.90 -2.77
CA LYS A 192 4.75 13.41 -4.04
C LYS A 192 3.71 13.42 -5.17
N ALA A 193 2.44 13.12 -4.88
CA ALA A 193 1.39 13.18 -5.89
C ALA A 193 1.19 14.61 -6.40
N PHE A 194 1.24 15.62 -5.52
CA PHE A 194 1.20 17.03 -5.92
C PHE A 194 2.41 17.43 -6.77
N ASP A 195 3.61 16.94 -6.43
CA ASP A 195 4.81 17.17 -7.24
C ASP A 195 4.69 16.56 -8.65
N GLU A 196 4.05 15.40 -8.77
CA GLU A 196 3.94 14.66 -10.03
C GLU A 196 2.68 14.99 -10.86
N ASP A 197 1.61 15.53 -10.27
CA ASP A 197 0.37 15.94 -10.94
C ASP A 197 -0.03 17.39 -10.61
N PRO A 198 0.32 18.36 -11.48
CA PRO A 198 -0.04 19.76 -11.30
C PRO A 198 -1.55 20.03 -11.17
N LYS A 199 -2.43 19.14 -11.65
CA LYS A 199 -3.88 19.32 -11.55
C LYS A 199 -4.38 19.28 -10.10
N LEU A 200 -3.67 18.59 -9.22
CA LEU A 200 -4.01 18.53 -7.80
C LEU A 200 -3.87 19.92 -7.14
N HIS A 201 -2.91 20.74 -7.59
CA HIS A 201 -2.80 22.11 -7.12
C HIS A 201 -4.04 22.92 -7.47
N ASP A 202 -4.54 22.81 -8.70
CA ASP A 202 -5.70 23.58 -9.15
C ASP A 202 -6.98 23.13 -8.44
N GLN A 203 -7.18 21.82 -8.29
CA GLN A 203 -8.30 21.27 -7.52
C GLN A 203 -8.27 21.72 -6.05
N PHE A 204 -7.08 21.74 -5.44
CA PHE A 204 -6.95 22.20 -4.06
C PHE A 204 -7.16 23.71 -3.95
N ARG A 205 -6.71 24.53 -4.92
CA ARG A 205 -7.05 25.96 -4.97
C ARG A 205 -8.56 26.19 -5.07
N ASP A 206 -9.27 25.38 -5.84
CA ASP A 206 -10.73 25.44 -5.91
C ASP A 206 -11.39 25.12 -4.57
N GLU A 207 -10.83 24.18 -3.80
CA GLU A 207 -11.29 23.89 -2.44
C GLU A 207 -11.01 25.06 -1.49
N ILE A 208 -9.80 25.63 -1.50
CA ILE A 208 -9.44 26.78 -0.67
C ILE A 208 -10.44 27.94 -0.87
N ARG A 209 -10.92 28.17 -2.10
CA ARG A 209 -11.91 29.22 -2.39
C ARG A 209 -13.27 28.99 -1.74
N LYS A 210 -13.60 27.76 -1.35
CA LYS A 210 -14.84 27.42 -0.63
C LYS A 210 -14.73 27.63 0.89
N HIS A 211 -13.52 27.86 1.40
CA HIS A 211 -13.21 28.01 2.82
C HIS A 211 -12.58 29.39 3.11
N PRO A 212 -13.38 30.48 3.21
CA PRO A 212 -12.87 31.81 3.53
C PRO A 212 -12.11 31.87 4.86
N GLU A 213 -12.45 31.02 5.83
CA GLU A 213 -11.78 30.89 7.12
C GLU A 213 -10.32 30.46 6.98
N TRP A 214 -10.01 29.56 6.04
CA TRP A 214 -8.63 29.14 5.77
C TRP A 214 -7.81 30.29 5.20
N GLN A 215 -8.41 31.15 4.39
CA GLN A 215 -7.73 32.33 3.82
C GLN A 215 -7.51 33.42 4.87
N GLN A 216 -8.44 33.58 5.82
CA GLN A 216 -8.34 34.57 6.89
C GLN A 216 -7.32 34.20 7.96
N ASN A 217 -7.19 32.92 8.28
CA ASN A 217 -6.26 32.44 9.30
C ASN A 217 -5.61 31.08 8.91
N PRO A 218 -4.74 31.04 7.88
CA PRO A 218 -4.17 29.80 7.38
C PRO A 218 -3.45 28.98 8.46
N GLU A 219 -2.76 29.64 9.38
CA GLU A 219 -2.02 29.01 10.46
C GLU A 219 -2.91 28.19 11.41
N ALA A 220 -4.12 28.67 11.72
CA ALA A 220 -5.05 27.96 12.61
C ALA A 220 -5.73 26.76 11.94
N HIS A 221 -5.76 26.72 10.61
CA HIS A 221 -6.42 25.67 9.81
C HIS A 221 -5.41 24.78 9.08
N LYS A 222 -4.13 24.81 9.47
CA LYS A 222 -3.05 24.06 8.84
C LYS A 222 -3.36 22.56 8.68
N ASP A 223 -3.82 21.93 9.75
CA ASP A 223 -4.13 20.50 9.75
C ASP A 223 -5.37 20.16 8.91
N GLU A 224 -6.41 21.01 8.96
CA GLU A 224 -7.61 20.85 8.14
C GLU A 224 -7.28 20.93 6.64
N MET A 225 -6.43 21.89 6.26
CA MET A 225 -5.94 22.04 4.88
C MET A 225 -5.13 20.83 4.42
N ALA A 226 -4.22 20.32 5.26
CA ALA A 226 -3.42 19.14 4.94
C ALA A 226 -4.28 17.88 4.80
N LEU A 227 -5.29 17.70 5.67
CA LEU A 227 -6.28 16.63 5.60
C LEU A 227 -7.05 16.70 4.27
N ALA A 228 -7.59 17.87 3.94
CA ALA A 228 -8.34 18.09 2.70
C ALA A 228 -7.47 17.82 1.46
N ALA A 229 -6.27 18.38 1.39
CA ALA A 229 -5.34 18.14 0.29
C ALA A 229 -4.98 16.65 0.13
N THR A 230 -4.80 15.93 1.25
CA THR A 230 -4.57 14.48 1.24
C THR A 230 -5.77 13.71 0.67
N LEU A 231 -7.00 14.12 1.00
CA LEU A 231 -8.22 13.53 0.43
C LEU A 231 -8.32 13.79 -1.08
N TYR A 232 -7.97 14.98 -1.56
CA TYR A 232 -7.92 15.28 -3.00
C TYR A 232 -6.94 14.37 -3.75
N ALA A 233 -5.78 14.07 -3.16
CA ALA A 233 -4.85 13.08 -3.72
C ALA A 233 -5.42 11.64 -3.73
N LEU A 234 -6.47 11.35 -2.95
CA LEU A 234 -7.10 10.03 -2.86
C LEU A 234 -8.39 9.87 -3.65
N TRP A 235 -9.11 10.95 -3.97
CA TRP A 235 -10.34 10.90 -4.76
C TRP A 235 -10.23 10.08 -6.05
N PRO A 236 -9.13 10.18 -6.83
CA PRO A 236 -8.93 9.31 -7.98
C PRO A 236 -8.93 7.82 -7.60
N ASN A 237 -8.24 7.44 -6.51
CA ASN A 237 -8.15 6.06 -6.07
C ASN A 237 -9.49 5.48 -5.61
N LEU A 238 -10.29 6.28 -4.88
CA LEU A 238 -11.65 5.88 -4.51
C LEU A 238 -12.51 5.64 -5.75
N SER A 239 -12.43 6.53 -6.74
CA SER A 239 -13.15 6.38 -8.01
C SER A 239 -12.74 5.12 -8.77
N ILE A 240 -11.43 4.88 -8.91
CA ILE A 240 -10.85 3.74 -9.64
C ILE A 240 -11.30 2.40 -9.05
N PHE A 241 -11.38 2.29 -7.72
CA PHE A 241 -11.81 1.08 -7.03
C PHE A 241 -13.32 0.97 -6.83
N ARG A 242 -14.09 2.05 -6.97
CA ARG A 242 -15.52 2.06 -6.63
C ARG A 242 -16.34 0.95 -7.33
N PRO A 243 -16.17 0.64 -8.63
CA PRO A 243 -16.93 -0.44 -9.26
C PRO A 243 -16.66 -1.81 -8.62
N LEU A 244 -15.39 -2.12 -8.35
CA LEU A 244 -14.94 -3.39 -7.78
C LEU A 244 -15.26 -3.48 -6.27
N GLY A 245 -15.17 -2.36 -5.54
CA GLY A 245 -15.60 -2.25 -4.15
C GLY A 245 -17.10 -2.46 -3.98
N ASN A 246 -17.92 -1.94 -4.91
CA ASN A 246 -19.36 -2.22 -4.96
C ASN A 246 -19.63 -3.70 -5.23
N HIS A 247 -18.95 -4.29 -6.21
CA HIS A 247 -19.12 -5.70 -6.57
C HIS A 247 -18.79 -6.63 -5.40
N THR A 248 -17.66 -6.40 -4.73
CA THR A 248 -17.19 -7.23 -3.62
C THR A 248 -17.87 -6.93 -2.30
N GLN A 249 -18.67 -5.86 -2.19
CA GLN A 249 -19.24 -5.38 -0.93
C GLN A 249 -18.14 -5.10 0.11
N LEU A 250 -17.12 -4.32 -0.28
CA LEU A 250 -16.00 -3.91 0.58
C LEU A 250 -15.22 -5.07 1.23
N LYS A 251 -15.30 -6.27 0.63
CA LYS A 251 -14.46 -7.40 1.01
C LYS A 251 -13.03 -7.24 0.52
N ASP A 252 -12.79 -6.39 -0.47
CA ASP A 252 -11.51 -5.96 -1.01
C ASP A 252 -11.67 -4.57 -1.66
N TYR A 253 -10.64 -4.09 -2.37
CA TYR A 253 -10.61 -2.80 -3.08
C TYR A 253 -10.68 -1.59 -2.16
N MET A 254 -9.88 -1.61 -1.10
CA MET A 254 -9.86 -0.58 -0.07
C MET A 254 -8.74 0.44 -0.29
N VAL A 255 -9.04 1.71 -0.04
CA VAL A 255 -8.10 2.84 -0.06
C VAL A 255 -7.73 3.21 1.39
N SER A 256 -6.45 3.10 1.74
CA SER A 256 -5.98 3.50 3.09
C SER A 256 -5.66 4.99 3.15
N PHE A 257 -6.35 5.70 4.03
CA PHE A 257 -6.13 7.11 4.36
C PHE A 257 -5.40 7.24 5.70
N GLN A 258 -4.24 7.87 5.72
CA GLN A 258 -3.44 8.05 6.94
C GLN A 258 -3.99 9.17 7.83
N LEU A 259 -4.26 8.84 9.09
CA LEU A 259 -4.60 9.83 10.13
C LEU A 259 -3.38 10.68 10.49
N ASN A 260 -3.63 11.87 11.03
CA ASN A 260 -2.59 12.85 11.38
C ASN A 260 -1.53 12.23 12.33
N PRO A 261 -0.26 12.07 11.89
CA PRO A 261 0.78 11.46 12.71
C PRO A 261 1.18 12.31 13.93
N ASN A 262 0.81 13.59 13.95
CA ASN A 262 1.01 14.48 15.10
C ASN A 262 0.01 14.21 16.24
N LEU A 263 -1.08 13.48 15.97
CA LEU A 263 -2.12 13.11 16.95
C LEU A 263 -2.13 11.62 17.27
N ALA A 264 -1.08 10.87 16.90
CA ALA A 264 -1.03 9.42 17.03
C ALA A 264 -1.10 8.88 18.47
N ASP A 265 -0.85 9.73 19.47
CA ASP A 265 -1.00 9.46 20.90
C ASP A 265 -2.33 9.96 21.49
N ASP A 266 -3.12 10.72 20.73
CA ASP A 266 -4.47 11.17 21.09
C ASP A 266 -5.53 10.36 20.33
N ALA A 267 -6.07 9.36 21.03
CA ALA A 267 -7.09 8.49 20.47
C ALA A 267 -8.39 9.24 20.12
N ASP A 268 -8.85 10.17 20.96
CA ASP A 268 -10.15 10.80 20.79
C ASP A 268 -10.11 11.79 19.62
N ALA A 269 -9.04 12.58 19.50
CA ALA A 269 -8.84 13.46 18.35
C ALA A 269 -8.73 12.67 17.04
N SER A 270 -7.93 11.59 17.03
CA SER A 270 -7.76 10.71 15.86
C SER A 270 -9.08 10.07 15.39
N ILE A 271 -9.96 9.68 16.31
CA ILE A 271 -11.28 9.11 15.99
C ILE A 271 -12.21 10.17 15.39
N VAL A 272 -12.17 11.41 15.88
CA VAL A 272 -12.95 12.53 15.33
C VAL A 272 -12.52 12.81 13.88
N ASP A 273 -11.20 12.90 13.64
CA ASP A 273 -10.65 13.12 12.30
C ASP A 273 -11.05 12.01 11.33
N ALA A 274 -10.95 10.75 11.75
CA ALA A 274 -11.36 9.60 10.95
C ALA A 274 -12.83 9.70 10.52
N ARG A 275 -13.74 10.00 11.45
CA ARG A 275 -15.18 10.15 11.17
C ARG A 275 -15.46 11.34 10.23
N GLY A 276 -14.72 12.43 10.40
CA GLY A 276 -14.80 13.60 9.51
C GLY A 276 -14.42 13.27 8.08
N ALA A 277 -13.23 12.67 7.89
CA ALA A 277 -12.74 12.23 6.58
C ALA A 277 -13.66 11.18 5.93
N TYR A 278 -14.20 10.25 6.72
CA TYR A 278 -15.15 9.25 6.24
C TYR A 278 -16.41 9.87 5.65
N LYS A 279 -16.98 10.89 6.32
CA LYS A 279 -18.16 11.60 5.84
C LYS A 279 -17.90 12.29 4.50
N LEU A 280 -16.75 12.97 4.37
CA LEU A 280 -16.35 13.62 3.12
C LEU A 280 -16.22 12.59 1.97
N ALA A 281 -15.62 11.43 2.25
CA ALA A 281 -15.51 10.35 1.28
C ALA A 281 -16.88 9.77 0.89
N ALA A 282 -17.81 9.65 1.84
CA ALA A 282 -19.17 9.20 1.58
C ALA A 282 -19.95 10.18 0.68
N ASP A 283 -19.84 11.48 0.93
CA ASP A 283 -20.47 12.51 0.10
C ASP A 283 -19.92 12.48 -1.33
N TYR A 284 -18.59 12.39 -1.47
CA TYR A 284 -17.92 12.26 -2.77
C TYR A 284 -18.36 11.00 -3.53
N LEU A 285 -18.31 9.83 -2.88
CA LEU A 285 -18.64 8.55 -3.51
C LEU A 285 -20.13 8.43 -3.83
N THR A 286 -21.01 9.07 -3.06
CA THR A 286 -22.45 9.11 -3.38
C THR A 286 -22.68 9.84 -4.70
N GLU A 287 -21.96 10.93 -4.96
CA GLU A 287 -22.02 11.61 -6.25
C GLU A 287 -21.39 10.77 -7.36
N TYR A 288 -20.23 10.16 -7.10
CA TYR A 288 -19.58 9.28 -8.07
C TYR A 288 -20.44 8.07 -8.44
N ASP A 289 -21.17 7.49 -7.49
CA ASP A 289 -22.12 6.39 -7.74
C ASP A 289 -23.25 6.80 -8.71
N ARG A 290 -23.70 8.07 -8.67
CA ARG A 290 -24.68 8.59 -9.64
C ARG A 290 -24.09 8.64 -11.04
N LYS A 291 -22.82 9.05 -11.16
CA LYS A 291 -22.08 9.03 -12.43
C LYS A 291 -21.89 7.60 -12.91
N LEU A 292 -21.54 6.68 -12.02
CA LEU A 292 -21.29 5.28 -12.31
C LEU A 292 -22.58 4.49 -12.64
N GLY A 293 -23.76 5.04 -12.35
CA GLY A 293 -25.05 4.41 -12.65
C GLY A 293 -25.49 3.35 -11.64
N VAL A 294 -24.97 3.42 -10.41
CA VAL A 294 -25.34 2.50 -9.32
C VAL A 294 -26.79 2.78 -8.89
N CYS A 295 -27.64 1.74 -8.84
CA CYS A 295 -29.09 1.92 -8.60
C CYS A 295 -29.43 2.61 -7.27
N CYS A 296 -28.59 2.43 -6.24
CA CYS A 296 -28.74 3.07 -4.93
C CYS A 296 -27.43 3.79 -4.56
N PRO A 297 -27.21 5.02 -5.05
CA PRO A 297 -25.98 5.77 -4.77
C PRO A 297 -25.75 5.95 -3.27
N GLY A 298 -24.54 5.70 -2.80
CA GLY A 298 -24.16 5.78 -1.39
C GLY A 298 -24.65 4.62 -0.51
N LYS A 299 -25.30 3.60 -1.08
CA LYS A 299 -25.75 2.42 -0.29
C LYS A 299 -24.57 1.59 0.24
N VAL A 300 -23.56 1.39 -0.59
CA VAL A 300 -22.31 0.75 -0.15
C VAL A 300 -21.47 1.84 0.48
N GLU A 301 -21.02 1.60 1.70
CA GLU A 301 -20.14 2.49 2.44
C GLU A 301 -18.86 2.84 1.63
N PRO A 302 -18.14 3.91 1.98
CA PRO A 302 -16.84 4.22 1.39
C PRO A 302 -15.87 3.04 1.36
N CYS A 303 -15.22 2.81 0.22
CA CYS A 303 -14.11 1.85 0.09
C CYS A 303 -12.81 2.40 0.69
N MET A 304 -12.89 2.83 1.96
CA MET A 304 -11.83 3.50 2.69
C MET A 304 -11.54 2.79 4.01
N VAL A 305 -10.25 2.72 4.37
CA VAL A 305 -9.78 2.32 5.70
C VAL A 305 -8.85 3.38 6.27
N PHE A 306 -8.79 3.50 7.59
CA PHE A 306 -7.96 4.49 8.27
C PHE A 306 -6.63 3.90 8.68
N LYS A 307 -5.54 4.49 8.20
CA LYS A 307 -4.19 4.09 8.53
C LYS A 307 -3.84 4.65 9.90
N VAL A 308 -3.78 3.78 10.91
CA VAL A 308 -3.57 4.14 12.32
C VAL A 308 -2.10 3.91 12.66
N ALA A 309 -1.39 4.95 13.11
CA ALA A 309 0.01 4.82 13.50
C ALA A 309 0.13 4.17 14.89
N ALA A 310 0.48 2.89 14.94
CA ALA A 310 0.62 2.09 16.15
C ALA A 310 1.97 2.26 16.85
N GLY A 311 2.37 3.52 17.00
CA GLY A 311 3.55 3.89 17.81
C GLY A 311 3.25 4.06 19.29
N HIS A 312 1.97 4.12 19.68
CA HIS A 312 1.51 4.34 21.06
C HIS A 312 0.33 3.41 21.38
N ASP A 313 0.08 3.17 22.67
CA ASP A 313 -1.06 2.37 23.16
C ASP A 313 -2.43 2.94 22.71
N ALA A 314 -2.50 4.25 22.45
CA ALA A 314 -3.68 4.92 21.89
C ALA A 314 -4.23 4.24 20.62
N ALA A 315 -3.36 3.65 19.79
CA ALA A 315 -3.74 2.95 18.58
C ALA A 315 -4.70 1.78 18.82
N ARG A 316 -4.65 1.15 20.00
CA ARG A 316 -5.57 0.08 20.38
C ARG A 316 -7.00 0.58 20.50
N LYS A 317 -7.20 1.68 21.24
CA LYS A 317 -8.51 2.35 21.37
C LYS A 317 -9.02 2.83 20.01
N ILE A 318 -8.17 3.46 19.20
CA ILE A 318 -8.54 3.90 17.84
C ILE A 318 -9.01 2.70 17.01
N THR A 319 -8.23 1.61 17.00
CA THR A 319 -8.53 0.39 16.25
C THR A 319 -9.89 -0.19 16.63
N THR A 320 -10.14 -0.38 17.93
CA THR A 320 -11.40 -0.95 18.42
C THR A 320 -12.58 -0.05 18.11
N VAL A 321 -12.49 1.26 18.36
CA VAL A 321 -13.61 2.18 18.15
C VAL A 321 -13.96 2.31 16.68
N LEU A 322 -12.99 2.49 15.78
CA LEU A 322 -13.28 2.60 14.35
C LEU A 322 -13.91 1.31 13.82
N ASN A 323 -13.37 0.13 14.16
CA ASN A 323 -13.97 -1.13 13.73
C ASN A 323 -15.38 -1.34 14.32
N THR A 324 -15.66 -0.87 15.55
CA THR A 324 -17.01 -0.85 16.14
C THR A 324 -17.98 0.03 15.35
N ASP A 325 -17.47 1.11 14.78
CA ASP A 325 -18.26 2.01 13.94
C ASP A 325 -18.55 1.42 12.56
N GLY A 326 -17.89 0.32 12.17
CA GLY A 326 -17.90 -0.22 10.81
C GLY A 326 -16.85 0.41 9.89
N LEU A 327 -15.96 1.24 10.45
CA LEU A 327 -14.88 1.91 9.73
C LEU A 327 -13.64 1.01 9.81
N GLY A 328 -13.13 0.60 8.66
CA GLY A 328 -11.97 -0.28 8.62
C GLY A 328 -10.69 0.44 9.03
N THR A 329 -9.74 -0.29 9.61
CA THR A 329 -8.39 0.18 9.92
C THR A 329 -7.33 -0.50 9.07
N ASN A 330 -6.22 0.22 8.87
CA ASN A 330 -4.96 -0.29 8.38
C ASN A 330 -3.88 0.11 9.39
N ASN A 331 -3.61 -0.71 10.39
CA ASN A 331 -2.63 -0.33 11.40
C ASN A 331 -1.22 -0.35 10.77
N THR A 332 -0.42 0.68 11.04
CA THR A 332 0.91 0.89 10.45
C THR A 332 1.88 1.37 11.53
N VAL A 333 3.16 1.55 11.21
CA VAL A 333 4.23 1.77 12.22
C VAL A 333 4.29 0.57 13.16
N VAL A 334 4.06 -0.61 12.58
CA VAL A 334 4.07 -1.91 13.24
C VAL A 334 5.23 -2.72 12.68
N TYR A 335 5.98 -3.36 13.58
CA TYR A 335 7.23 -4.04 13.25
C TYR A 335 7.37 -5.40 13.92
N THR A 336 6.55 -5.65 14.95
CA THR A 336 6.76 -6.74 15.88
C THR A 336 5.59 -7.71 15.90
N VAL A 337 5.85 -8.99 16.16
CA VAL A 337 4.81 -10.01 16.30
C VAL A 337 3.82 -9.63 17.41
N GLY A 338 4.32 -9.11 18.54
CA GLY A 338 3.49 -8.66 19.65
C GLY A 338 2.54 -7.52 19.28
N GLN A 339 3.03 -6.50 18.57
CA GLN A 339 2.19 -5.39 18.07
C GLN A 339 1.06 -5.90 17.16
N GLU A 340 1.40 -6.69 16.13
CA GLU A 340 0.42 -7.16 15.15
C GLU A 340 -0.65 -8.05 15.78
N VAL A 341 -0.24 -9.02 16.61
CA VAL A 341 -1.19 -9.90 17.30
C VAL A 341 -2.14 -9.08 18.19
N GLN A 342 -1.62 -8.12 18.96
CA GLN A 342 -2.45 -7.29 19.83
C GLN A 342 -3.47 -6.47 19.03
N LEU A 343 -3.04 -5.82 17.95
CA LEU A 343 -3.90 -4.94 17.16
C LEU A 343 -4.93 -5.71 16.32
N ILE A 344 -4.61 -6.93 15.88
CA ILE A 344 -5.58 -7.84 15.27
C ILE A 344 -6.68 -8.22 16.28
N LEU A 345 -6.31 -8.49 17.54
CA LEU A 345 -7.29 -8.76 18.61
C LEU A 345 -8.17 -7.54 18.90
N ASP A 346 -7.58 -6.35 18.96
CA ASP A 346 -8.32 -5.09 19.16
C ASP A 346 -9.29 -4.81 17.99
N ALA A 347 -8.92 -5.20 16.76
CA ALA A 347 -9.80 -5.14 15.58
C ALA A 347 -10.91 -6.20 15.64
N PHE A 348 -10.62 -7.44 16.06
CA PHE A 348 -11.65 -8.47 16.26
C PHE A 348 -12.73 -8.04 17.24
N GLU A 349 -12.34 -7.40 18.35
CA GLU A 349 -13.29 -6.84 19.31
C GLU A 349 -14.24 -5.83 18.67
N GLY A 350 -13.69 -4.84 17.96
CA GLY A 350 -14.50 -3.81 17.30
C GLY A 350 -15.41 -4.41 16.22
N LYS A 351 -14.89 -5.32 15.40
CA LYS A 351 -15.66 -5.99 14.35
C LYS A 351 -16.78 -6.86 14.92
N ALA A 352 -16.54 -7.54 16.03
CA ALA A 352 -17.59 -8.31 16.71
C ALA A 352 -18.71 -7.40 17.21
N ALA A 353 -18.38 -6.24 17.77
CA ALA A 353 -19.38 -5.24 18.16
C ALA A 353 -20.18 -4.70 16.97
N ALA A 354 -19.51 -4.38 15.85
CA ALA A 354 -20.17 -3.97 14.60
C ALA A 354 -21.11 -5.05 14.06
N ALA A 355 -20.66 -6.31 14.02
CA ALA A 355 -21.45 -7.44 13.56
C ALA A 355 -22.71 -7.66 14.42
N LYS A 356 -22.60 -7.56 15.76
CA LYS A 356 -23.76 -7.63 16.68
C LYS A 356 -24.74 -6.49 16.47
N ALA A 357 -24.24 -5.31 16.14
CA ALA A 357 -25.06 -4.13 15.81
C ALA A 357 -25.68 -4.19 14.40
N GLY A 358 -25.45 -5.26 13.64
CA GLY A 358 -25.94 -5.40 12.26
C GLY A 358 -25.22 -4.50 11.25
N LYS A 359 -24.09 -3.90 11.64
CA LYS A 359 -23.23 -3.11 10.74
C LYS A 359 -22.39 -4.04 9.88
N GLN A 360 -22.01 -3.55 8.70
CA GLN A 360 -21.10 -4.26 7.82
C GLN A 360 -19.70 -4.32 8.45
N VAL A 361 -19.16 -5.53 8.59
CA VAL A 361 -17.73 -5.71 8.86
C VAL A 361 -17.00 -5.55 7.53
N VAL A 362 -16.07 -4.59 7.48
CA VAL A 362 -15.27 -4.28 6.30
C VAL A 362 -13.89 -4.93 6.39
N ARG A 363 -13.24 -5.11 5.23
CA ARG A 363 -11.84 -5.54 5.15
C ARG A 363 -10.92 -4.56 5.86
N THR A 364 -9.94 -5.08 6.58
CA THR A 364 -8.92 -4.31 7.31
C THR A 364 -7.57 -4.98 7.25
N TYR A 365 -6.53 -4.22 7.59
CA TYR A 365 -5.15 -4.61 7.37
C TYR A 365 -4.29 -4.37 8.59
N GLU A 366 -3.32 -5.25 8.79
CA GLU A 366 -2.24 -5.07 9.75
C GLU A 366 -0.92 -4.95 8.98
N THR A 367 -0.42 -3.71 8.85
CA THR A 367 0.76 -3.39 8.03
C THR A 367 2.05 -3.59 8.79
N ASN A 368 2.73 -4.70 8.52
CA ASN A 368 4.10 -4.93 8.98
C ASN A 368 5.10 -4.14 8.12
N MET A 369 5.88 -3.26 8.73
CA MET A 369 6.94 -2.49 8.07
C MET A 369 8.29 -3.22 8.14
N GLY A 370 8.29 -4.50 7.72
CA GLY A 370 9.41 -5.43 7.90
C GLY A 370 10.73 -4.92 7.33
N GLY A 371 10.74 -4.31 6.15
CA GLY A 371 11.98 -3.79 5.58
C GLY A 371 12.56 -2.58 6.33
N ARG A 372 11.75 -1.84 7.09
CA ARG A 372 12.25 -0.81 8.03
C ARG A 372 12.80 -1.43 9.31
N PHE A 373 12.21 -2.52 9.79
CA PHE A 373 12.77 -3.29 10.89
C PHE A 373 14.14 -3.88 10.52
N VAL A 374 14.28 -4.44 9.32
CA VAL A 374 15.58 -4.89 8.77
C VAL A 374 16.59 -3.75 8.70
N SER A 375 16.18 -2.57 8.20
CA SER A 375 17.03 -1.37 8.20
C SER A 375 17.50 -1.03 9.62
N HIS A 376 16.61 -1.04 10.61
CA HIS A 376 16.95 -0.72 11.99
C HIS A 376 17.94 -1.70 12.60
N LEU A 377 17.72 -3.01 12.45
CA LEU A 377 18.64 -4.03 12.96
C LEU A 377 20.04 -3.85 12.34
N ARG A 378 20.10 -3.61 11.03
CA ARG A 378 21.35 -3.33 10.32
C ARG A 378 22.09 -2.13 10.89
N GLU A 379 21.40 -1.01 11.12
CA GLU A 379 21.99 0.20 11.69
C GLU A 379 22.58 -0.05 13.08
N VAL A 380 21.86 -0.79 13.92
CA VAL A 380 22.29 -1.13 15.29
C VAL A 380 23.52 -2.04 15.27
N GLU A 381 23.53 -3.06 14.42
CA GLU A 381 24.69 -3.95 14.31
C GLU A 381 25.90 -3.24 13.70
N ALA A 382 25.70 -2.38 12.69
CA ALA A 382 26.77 -1.54 12.17
C ALA A 382 27.35 -0.59 13.24
N GLU A 383 26.50 0.08 14.04
CA GLU A 383 26.93 0.93 15.16
C GLU A 383 27.79 0.12 16.14
N LYS A 384 27.35 -1.09 16.51
CA LYS A 384 28.09 -1.99 17.42
C LYS A 384 29.46 -2.38 16.87
N LEU A 385 29.60 -2.65 15.57
CA LEU A 385 30.89 -3.01 14.96
C LEU A 385 31.91 -1.87 15.12
N PHE A 386 31.51 -0.62 14.86
CA PHE A 386 32.40 0.54 15.03
C PHE A 386 32.72 0.85 16.49
N LEU A 387 31.75 0.69 17.39
CA LEU A 387 31.99 0.83 18.83
C LEU A 387 32.98 -0.23 19.34
N ALA A 388 32.79 -1.49 18.96
CA ALA A 388 33.69 -2.59 19.30
C ALA A 388 35.10 -2.39 18.69
N CYS A 389 35.19 -1.85 17.48
CA CYS A 389 36.46 -1.41 16.90
C CYS A 389 37.13 -0.32 17.76
N GLY A 390 36.36 0.65 18.26
CA GLY A 390 36.88 1.71 19.14
C GLY A 390 37.41 1.16 20.46
N GLU A 391 36.70 0.19 21.05
CA GLU A 391 37.10 -0.48 22.29
C GLU A 391 38.33 -1.38 22.12
N ARG A 392 38.43 -2.13 21.02
CA ARG A 392 39.51 -3.13 20.82
C ARG A 392 40.75 -2.57 20.11
N ALA A 393 40.55 -1.73 19.11
CA ALA A 393 41.60 -1.23 18.23
C ALA A 393 41.88 0.27 18.39
N GLY A 394 41.17 0.94 19.31
CA GLY A 394 41.36 2.34 19.68
C GLY A 394 40.38 3.29 18.99
N LYS A 395 39.95 4.31 19.74
CA LYS A 395 38.99 5.32 19.28
C LYS A 395 39.42 6.01 17.99
N ASP A 396 40.70 6.35 17.86
CA ASP A 396 41.23 7.06 16.69
C ASP A 396 41.11 6.22 15.41
N LYS A 397 41.38 4.90 15.51
CA LYS A 397 41.21 3.98 14.38
C LYS A 397 39.73 3.87 13.97
N ALA A 398 38.83 3.73 14.94
CA ALA A 398 37.40 3.67 14.65
C ALA A 398 36.86 4.98 14.04
N CYS A 399 37.33 6.14 14.52
CA CYS A 399 36.99 7.43 13.95
C CYS A 399 37.50 7.58 12.51
N ALA A 400 38.73 7.12 12.21
CA ALA A 400 39.29 7.13 10.87
C ALA A 400 38.48 6.24 9.91
N LEU A 401 38.12 5.03 10.32
CA LEU A 401 37.26 4.15 9.52
C LEU A 401 35.86 4.75 9.29
N LEU A 402 35.32 5.50 10.25
CA LEU A 402 34.06 6.22 10.03
C LEU A 402 34.20 7.36 9.01
N ASP A 403 35.35 8.05 8.98
CA ASP A 403 35.62 9.05 7.93
C ASP A 403 35.77 8.39 6.56
N ASP A 404 36.46 7.25 6.48
CA ASP A 404 36.55 6.44 5.26
C ASP A 404 35.18 5.95 4.80
N LEU A 405 34.31 5.54 5.73
CA LEU A 405 32.94 5.13 5.43
C LEU A 405 32.14 6.30 4.86
N ALA A 406 32.24 7.48 5.47
CA ALA A 406 31.56 8.68 4.99
C ALA A 406 32.01 9.05 3.57
N ALA A 407 33.32 8.94 3.29
CA ALA A 407 33.87 9.16 1.96
C ALA A 407 33.39 8.11 0.95
N ALA A 408 33.41 6.82 1.31
CA ALA A 408 32.98 5.71 0.46
C ALA A 408 31.49 5.81 0.10
N LEU A 409 30.65 6.22 1.07
CA LEU A 409 29.22 6.44 0.88
C LEU A 409 28.88 7.83 0.30
N LYS A 410 29.89 8.68 0.07
CA LYS A 410 29.76 10.06 -0.44
C LYS A 410 28.77 10.90 0.38
N ILE A 411 28.86 10.79 1.70
CA ILE A 411 27.99 11.52 2.63
C ILE A 411 28.39 13.01 2.62
N PRO A 412 27.45 13.95 2.39
CA PRO A 412 27.75 15.38 2.43
C PRO A 412 28.27 15.83 3.79
N ALA A 413 29.24 16.74 3.82
CA ALA A 413 29.90 17.18 5.05
C ALA A 413 28.92 17.75 6.08
N GLU A 414 27.87 18.44 5.64
CA GLU A 414 26.80 18.99 6.48
C GLU A 414 25.93 17.93 7.15
N LYS A 415 25.98 16.68 6.68
CA LYS A 415 25.29 15.52 7.29
C LYS A 415 26.19 14.74 8.24
N ILE A 416 27.49 15.04 8.28
CA ILE A 416 28.44 14.40 9.19
C ILE A 416 28.44 15.20 10.51
N PRO A 417 28.16 14.57 11.66
CA PRO A 417 28.20 15.27 12.95
C PRO A 417 29.60 15.84 13.21
N ALA A 418 29.68 17.13 13.55
CA ALA A 418 30.92 17.81 13.93
C ALA A 418 31.46 17.39 15.32
N CYS A 419 30.91 16.33 15.92
CA CYS A 419 31.24 15.91 17.28
C CYS A 419 32.33 14.84 17.33
N ASP A 420 33.17 14.89 18.35
CA ASP A 420 34.20 13.87 18.64
C ASP A 420 33.65 12.63 19.35
N CYS A 421 32.32 12.53 19.50
CA CYS A 421 31.67 11.38 20.12
C CYS A 421 31.57 10.23 19.11
N LEU A 422 32.32 9.15 19.35
CA LEU A 422 32.34 7.97 18.48
C LEU A 422 30.93 7.40 18.27
N THR A 423 30.14 7.28 19.33
CA THR A 423 28.76 6.76 19.26
C THR A 423 27.86 7.61 18.39
N THR A 424 27.89 8.93 18.57
CA THR A 424 27.05 9.85 17.77
C THR A 424 27.47 9.82 16.31
N LYS A 425 28.78 9.80 16.02
CA LYS A 425 29.32 9.72 14.66
C LYS A 425 28.95 8.39 14.00
N ALA A 426 29.15 7.26 14.69
CA ALA A 426 28.79 5.93 14.20
C ALA A 426 27.31 5.87 13.85
N ARG A 427 26.42 6.22 14.79
CA ARG A 427 24.96 6.21 14.58
C ARG A 427 24.50 7.03 13.36
N ALA A 428 25.11 8.20 13.15
CA ALA A 428 24.74 9.06 12.02
C ALA A 428 25.17 8.47 10.67
N LEU A 429 26.38 7.91 10.61
CA LEU A 429 26.98 7.41 9.36
C LEU A 429 26.52 5.99 9.01
N THR A 430 26.14 5.19 10.00
CA THR A 430 25.57 3.85 9.78
C THR A 430 24.07 3.87 9.52
N ASN A 431 23.42 5.04 9.54
CA ASN A 431 22.00 5.19 9.23
C ASN A 431 21.66 4.63 7.84
N PHE A 432 20.51 3.98 7.71
CA PHE A 432 20.08 3.34 6.47
C PHE A 432 19.90 4.34 5.32
N ALA A 433 19.69 5.63 5.60
CA ALA A 433 19.71 6.67 4.57
C ALA A 433 21.01 6.60 3.73
N PHE A 434 22.13 6.26 4.36
CA PHE A 434 23.46 6.17 3.75
C PHE A 434 23.95 4.72 3.58
N LEU A 435 23.89 3.88 4.63
CA LEU A 435 24.42 2.52 4.62
C LEU A 435 23.33 1.49 4.30
N LYS A 436 23.35 0.93 3.08
CA LYS A 436 22.31 -0.02 2.62
C LYS A 436 22.59 -1.48 2.96
N THR A 437 23.83 -1.82 3.30
CA THR A 437 24.29 -3.20 3.55
C THR A 437 25.49 -3.21 4.49
N LEU A 438 25.66 -4.26 5.30
CA LEU A 438 26.89 -4.50 6.06
C LEU A 438 28.06 -4.99 5.19
N ASP A 439 27.80 -5.39 3.94
CA ASP A 439 28.80 -5.89 2.99
C ASP A 439 29.73 -4.78 2.44
N ASN A 440 29.66 -3.56 3.00
CA ASN A 440 30.55 -2.47 2.62
C ASN A 440 31.97 -2.73 3.12
N GLU A 441 32.97 -2.54 2.25
CA GLU A 441 34.38 -2.82 2.56
C GLU A 441 34.88 -2.16 3.86
N VAL A 442 34.46 -0.93 4.15
CA VAL A 442 34.87 -0.22 5.37
C VAL A 442 34.22 -0.81 6.62
N VAL A 443 32.98 -1.28 6.51
CA VAL A 443 32.30 -2.00 7.60
C VAL A 443 33.00 -3.34 7.87
N LEU A 444 33.41 -4.05 6.81
CA LEU A 444 34.19 -5.29 6.94
C LEU A 444 35.53 -5.03 7.63
N GLN A 445 36.25 -3.95 7.29
CA GLN A 445 37.48 -3.56 7.98
C GLN A 445 37.27 -3.24 9.47
N ALA A 446 36.17 -2.57 9.82
CA ALA A 446 35.81 -2.32 11.21
C ALA A 446 35.50 -3.63 11.96
N ALA A 447 34.84 -4.58 11.30
CA ALA A 447 34.56 -5.91 11.84
C ALA A 447 35.84 -6.74 12.04
N GLU A 448 36.76 -6.73 11.08
CA GLU A 448 38.06 -7.38 11.19
C GLU A 448 38.90 -6.79 12.34
N ALA A 449 38.86 -5.46 12.50
CA ALA A 449 39.51 -4.78 13.61
C ALA A 449 38.95 -5.19 14.98
N CYS A 450 37.72 -5.71 15.04
CA CYS A 450 37.14 -6.28 16.25
C CYS A 450 37.19 -7.82 16.28
N GLY A 451 37.88 -8.48 15.35
CA GLY A 451 38.12 -9.93 15.35
C GLY A 451 37.00 -10.78 14.73
N LEU A 452 36.10 -10.17 13.95
CA LEU A 452 35.11 -10.87 13.14
C LEU A 452 35.64 -11.09 11.71
N THR A 453 35.25 -12.19 11.08
CA THR A 453 35.58 -12.46 9.68
C THR A 453 34.57 -11.81 8.75
N ALA A 454 34.97 -11.51 7.51
CA ALA A 454 34.06 -11.02 6.48
C ALA A 454 32.87 -11.98 6.26
N ASP A 455 33.11 -13.29 6.23
CA ASP A 455 32.07 -14.32 6.11
C ASP A 455 31.01 -14.23 7.23
N ALA A 456 31.43 -13.90 8.46
CA ALA A 456 30.50 -13.73 9.57
C ALA A 456 29.59 -12.51 9.38
N VAL A 457 30.14 -11.42 8.83
CA VAL A 457 29.37 -10.20 8.52
C VAL A 457 28.41 -10.44 7.35
N HIS A 458 28.87 -11.13 6.28
CA HIS A 458 28.02 -11.52 5.17
C HIS A 458 26.85 -12.42 5.61
N GLN A 459 27.12 -13.38 6.51
CA GLN A 459 26.09 -14.23 7.08
C GLN A 459 25.09 -13.43 7.92
N LEU A 460 25.58 -12.48 8.74
CA LEU A 460 24.71 -11.59 9.51
C LEU A 460 23.82 -10.75 8.60
N GLU A 461 24.36 -10.13 7.55
CA GLU A 461 23.59 -9.37 6.57
C GLU A 461 22.53 -10.24 5.87
N ALA A 462 22.89 -11.46 5.48
CA ALA A 462 21.96 -12.41 4.87
C ALA A 462 20.84 -12.84 5.81
N ASP A 463 21.12 -12.95 7.12
CA ASP A 463 20.12 -13.27 8.14
C ASP A 463 19.22 -12.06 8.44
N LEU A 464 19.80 -10.87 8.61
CA LEU A 464 19.07 -9.63 8.86
C LEU A 464 18.06 -9.33 7.76
N LYS A 465 18.43 -9.56 6.48
CA LYS A 465 17.51 -9.40 5.32
C LYS A 465 16.20 -10.16 5.49
N LYS A 466 16.18 -11.26 6.25
CA LYS A 466 15.02 -12.14 6.42
C LYS A 466 14.13 -11.77 7.60
N ALA A 467 14.60 -10.90 8.51
CA ALA A 467 13.93 -10.65 9.79
C ALA A 467 12.51 -10.10 9.62
N GLY A 468 12.29 -9.18 8.69
CA GLY A 468 10.95 -8.63 8.40
C GLY A 468 9.98 -9.70 7.91
N THR A 469 10.39 -10.50 6.91
CA THR A 469 9.60 -11.63 6.40
C THR A 469 9.27 -12.64 7.49
N MET A 470 10.21 -12.91 8.41
CA MET A 470 9.97 -13.83 9.53
C MET A 470 8.85 -13.34 10.45
N VAL A 471 8.77 -12.05 10.74
CA VAL A 471 7.68 -11.46 11.54
C VAL A 471 6.33 -11.70 10.85
N ALA A 472 6.18 -11.30 9.59
CA ALA A 472 4.94 -11.46 8.84
C ALA A 472 4.48 -12.93 8.77
N ARG A 473 5.41 -13.86 8.54
CA ARG A 473 5.13 -15.31 8.51
C ARG A 473 4.69 -15.83 9.87
N ARG A 474 5.31 -15.34 10.94
CA ARG A 474 5.00 -15.76 12.31
C ARG A 474 3.59 -15.31 12.69
N VAL A 475 3.23 -14.06 12.41
CA VAL A 475 1.87 -13.52 12.62
C VAL A 475 0.85 -14.26 11.77
N PHE A 476 1.14 -14.48 10.49
CA PHE A 476 0.24 -15.21 9.60
C PHE A 476 -0.11 -16.61 10.15
N ARG A 477 0.89 -17.35 10.66
CA ARG A 477 0.66 -18.69 11.25
C ARG A 477 -0.27 -18.65 12.45
N VAL A 478 -0.12 -17.66 13.34
CA VAL A 478 -0.99 -17.51 14.53
C VAL A 478 -2.48 -17.52 14.15
N PHE A 479 -2.84 -16.79 13.09
CA PHE A 479 -4.25 -16.58 12.71
C PHE A 479 -4.74 -17.54 11.61
N TYR A 480 -3.90 -17.82 10.62
CA TYR A 480 -4.33 -18.41 9.34
C TYR A 480 -3.68 -19.76 9.03
N ASN A 481 -2.89 -20.33 9.94
CA ASN A 481 -2.59 -21.75 9.86
C ASN A 481 -3.93 -22.52 9.86
N PRO A 482 -4.19 -23.44 8.91
CA PRO A 482 -5.44 -24.17 8.85
C PRO A 482 -5.84 -24.86 10.17
N ALA A 483 -4.85 -25.32 10.95
CA ALA A 483 -5.07 -25.94 12.26
C ALA A 483 -5.58 -24.95 13.35
N ASN A 484 -5.47 -23.65 13.11
CA ASN A 484 -5.86 -22.59 14.05
C ASN A 484 -7.24 -21.99 13.73
N ARG A 485 -7.77 -22.20 12.52
CA ARG A 485 -9.00 -21.53 12.06
C ARG A 485 -10.22 -21.82 12.93
N GLU A 486 -10.49 -23.09 13.23
CA GLU A 486 -11.63 -23.49 14.08
C GLU A 486 -11.50 -22.96 15.50
N LYS A 487 -10.27 -22.85 16.02
CA LYS A 487 -9.97 -22.33 17.35
C LYS A 487 -10.31 -20.85 17.45
N TRP A 488 -9.92 -20.06 16.45
CA TRP A 488 -10.28 -18.64 16.36
C TRP A 488 -11.78 -18.43 16.24
N ILE A 489 -12.45 -19.19 15.37
CA ILE A 489 -13.91 -19.11 15.22
C ILE A 489 -14.61 -19.43 16.55
N THR A 490 -14.25 -20.54 17.19
CA THR A 490 -14.81 -20.96 18.48
C THR A 490 -14.56 -19.91 19.56
N TRP A 491 -13.35 -19.35 19.62
CA TRP A 491 -13.01 -18.29 20.57
C TRP A 491 -13.84 -17.03 20.32
N LEU A 492 -13.97 -16.56 19.08
CA LEU A 492 -14.77 -15.39 18.71
C LEU A 492 -16.24 -15.57 19.09
N GLN A 493 -16.82 -16.74 18.78
CA GLN A 493 -18.20 -17.06 19.15
C GLN A 493 -18.39 -17.05 20.67
N ARG A 494 -17.48 -17.68 21.42
CA ARG A 494 -17.57 -17.74 22.89
C ARG A 494 -17.35 -16.37 23.53
N LYS A 495 -16.34 -15.62 23.08
CA LYS A 495 -15.91 -14.35 23.69
C LYS A 495 -16.92 -13.23 23.43
N TYR A 496 -17.43 -13.14 22.20
CA TYR A 496 -18.25 -12.02 21.76
C TYR A 496 -19.71 -12.39 21.47
N GLU A 497 -20.08 -13.67 21.56
CA GLU A 497 -21.45 -14.17 21.30
C GLU A 497 -21.93 -13.86 19.88
N VAL A 498 -21.02 -13.94 18.92
CA VAL A 498 -21.33 -13.83 17.49
C VAL A 498 -21.67 -15.20 16.90
N SER A 499 -22.42 -15.23 15.80
CA SER A 499 -22.67 -16.47 15.06
C SER A 499 -21.40 -17.00 14.39
N GLU A 500 -21.39 -18.27 14.00
CA GLU A 500 -20.28 -18.90 13.28
C GLU A 500 -19.95 -18.14 11.98
N CYS A 501 -20.96 -17.76 11.21
CA CYS A 501 -20.79 -16.98 9.98
C CYS A 501 -20.16 -15.60 10.24
N GLN A 502 -20.57 -14.92 11.32
CA GLN A 502 -19.97 -13.65 11.73
C GLN A 502 -18.52 -13.86 12.20
N ALA A 503 -18.25 -14.87 13.02
CA ALA A 503 -16.90 -15.20 13.48
C ALA A 503 -15.95 -15.52 12.33
N ALA A 504 -16.40 -16.36 11.38
CA ALA A 504 -15.65 -16.67 10.17
C ALA A 504 -15.36 -15.39 9.38
N TRP A 505 -16.35 -14.52 9.17
CA TRP A 505 -16.12 -13.26 8.45
C TRP A 505 -15.21 -12.29 9.20
N ILE A 506 -15.30 -12.19 10.54
CA ILE A 506 -14.39 -11.35 11.33
C ILE A 506 -12.95 -11.78 11.11
N LEU A 507 -12.65 -13.07 11.22
CA LEU A 507 -11.32 -13.64 10.94
C LEU A 507 -10.91 -13.41 9.48
N ASP A 508 -11.80 -13.76 8.55
CA ASP A 508 -11.55 -13.72 7.11
C ASP A 508 -11.51 -12.28 6.57
N SER A 509 -11.84 -11.25 7.36
CA SER A 509 -11.81 -9.82 7.00
C SER A 509 -10.52 -9.10 7.38
N MET A 510 -9.60 -9.77 8.07
CA MET A 510 -8.27 -9.24 8.39
C MET A 510 -7.25 -9.79 7.39
N ASP A 511 -6.41 -8.92 6.82
CA ASP A 511 -5.24 -9.33 6.04
C ASP A 511 -3.96 -8.90 6.75
N VAL A 512 -2.97 -9.79 6.82
CA VAL A 512 -1.58 -9.41 7.13
C VAL A 512 -1.03 -8.69 5.89
N LEU A 513 -0.35 -7.56 6.11
CA LEU A 513 0.10 -6.69 5.02
C LEU A 513 1.60 -6.39 5.16
N PRO A 514 2.49 -7.24 4.61
CA PRO A 514 3.92 -6.97 4.58
C PRO A 514 4.22 -5.80 3.64
N ALA A 515 4.92 -4.78 4.14
CA ALA A 515 5.22 -3.54 3.44
C ALA A 515 6.66 -3.06 3.69
N SER A 516 7.00 -1.90 3.09
CA SER A 516 8.34 -1.29 3.17
C SER A 516 9.48 -2.23 2.74
N LYS A 517 9.19 -3.13 1.82
CA LYS A 517 10.07 -4.20 1.36
C LYS A 517 11.37 -3.66 0.74
N ARG A 518 12.43 -4.44 0.83
CA ARG A 518 13.79 -4.08 0.38
C ARG A 518 14.28 -4.92 -0.79
N VAL A 519 13.82 -6.17 -0.89
CA VAL A 519 14.23 -7.12 -1.94
C VAL A 519 13.04 -7.93 -2.44
N PRO A 520 12.97 -8.31 -3.73
CA PRO A 520 11.83 -9.04 -4.32
C PRO A 520 11.33 -10.24 -3.50
N GLU A 521 12.26 -10.96 -2.86
CA GLU A 521 12.03 -12.11 -2.01
C GLU A 521 11.11 -11.81 -0.82
N ASP A 522 11.06 -10.57 -0.35
CA ASP A 522 10.12 -10.13 0.70
C ASP A 522 8.65 -10.31 0.28
N THR A 523 8.35 -10.23 -1.02
CA THR A 523 7.02 -10.56 -1.58
C THR A 523 6.89 -12.06 -1.83
N LEU A 524 7.89 -12.65 -2.49
CA LEU A 524 7.80 -14.03 -2.97
C LEU A 524 7.69 -15.03 -1.80
N HIS A 525 8.36 -14.76 -0.68
CA HIS A 525 8.30 -15.60 0.50
C HIS A 525 7.11 -15.32 1.44
N THR A 526 6.17 -14.46 1.06
CA THR A 526 4.92 -14.25 1.80
C THR A 526 3.68 -14.64 0.98
N LEU A 527 3.84 -15.19 -0.22
CA LEU A 527 2.74 -15.61 -1.07
C LEU A 527 1.86 -16.68 -0.39
N THR A 528 0.55 -16.52 -0.53
CA THR A 528 -0.54 -17.40 -0.04
C THR A 528 -1.87 -16.93 -0.62
N ALA A 529 -2.82 -17.83 -0.84
CA ALA A 529 -4.10 -17.51 -1.45
C ALA A 529 -5.01 -16.60 -0.60
N ALA A 530 -4.87 -16.61 0.73
CA ALA A 530 -5.84 -15.98 1.63
C ALA A 530 -5.16 -15.12 2.71
N ASN A 531 -5.86 -14.08 3.14
CA ASN A 531 -5.52 -13.24 4.31
C ASN A 531 -4.10 -12.63 4.33
N MET A 532 -3.50 -12.48 3.16
CA MET A 532 -2.23 -11.79 2.94
C MET A 532 -2.38 -10.81 1.78
N CYS A 533 -2.10 -9.53 2.03
CA CYS A 533 -2.05 -8.49 1.02
C CYS A 533 -0.64 -7.94 0.91
N ASN A 534 0.06 -8.29 -0.15
CA ASN A 534 1.39 -7.78 -0.44
C ASN A 534 1.31 -6.37 -1.00
N THR A 535 1.50 -5.37 -0.14
CA THR A 535 1.49 -3.97 -0.55
C THR A 535 2.90 -3.48 -0.87
N GLU A 536 3.05 -2.88 -2.05
CA GLU A 536 4.36 -2.66 -2.65
C GLU A 536 4.54 -1.22 -3.08
N PHE A 537 5.72 -0.68 -2.80
CA PHE A 537 6.13 0.59 -3.40
C PHE A 537 6.33 0.38 -4.92
N PRO A 538 6.10 1.38 -5.77
CA PRO A 538 6.10 1.18 -7.22
C PRO A 538 7.36 0.51 -7.78
N ASN A 539 8.54 0.89 -7.27
CA ASN A 539 9.81 0.31 -7.70
C ASN A 539 10.00 -1.15 -7.25
N HIS A 540 9.41 -1.54 -6.12
CA HIS A 540 9.43 -2.90 -5.64
C HIS A 540 8.62 -3.81 -6.57
N ALA A 541 7.45 -3.35 -7.01
CA ALA A 541 6.63 -4.10 -7.97
C ALA A 541 7.36 -4.30 -9.31
N ARG A 542 8.09 -3.27 -9.77
CA ARG A 542 8.99 -3.38 -10.91
C ARG A 542 10.10 -4.41 -10.68
N ALA A 543 10.75 -4.38 -9.51
CA ALA A 543 11.83 -5.29 -9.17
C ALA A 543 11.36 -6.76 -9.09
N VAL A 544 10.19 -7.02 -8.53
CA VAL A 544 9.59 -8.38 -8.51
C VAL A 544 9.30 -8.88 -9.92
N GLN A 545 8.73 -8.05 -10.79
CA GLN A 545 8.50 -8.41 -12.20
C GLN A 545 9.80 -8.76 -12.90
N MET A 546 10.85 -7.93 -12.74
CA MET A 546 12.16 -8.19 -13.35
C MET A 546 12.87 -9.42 -12.75
N PHE A 547 12.70 -9.68 -11.45
CA PHE A 547 13.25 -10.86 -10.79
C PHE A 547 12.60 -12.14 -11.33
N ALA A 548 11.29 -12.13 -11.53
CA ALA A 548 10.54 -13.26 -12.07
C ALA A 548 10.88 -13.60 -13.54
N GLU A 549 11.53 -12.68 -14.25
CA GLU A 549 11.99 -12.88 -15.64
C GLU A 549 13.40 -13.48 -15.73
N GLN A 550 14.09 -13.66 -14.59
CA GLN A 550 15.41 -14.27 -14.55
C GLN A 550 15.34 -15.77 -14.87
N GLU A 551 16.41 -16.30 -15.49
CA GLU A 551 16.52 -17.72 -15.78
C GLU A 551 16.47 -18.55 -14.48
N GLY A 552 15.65 -19.60 -14.47
CA GLY A 552 15.48 -20.49 -13.32
C GLY A 552 14.43 -20.06 -12.30
N PHE A 553 13.74 -18.93 -12.49
CA PHE A 553 12.60 -18.57 -11.65
C PHE A 553 11.44 -19.55 -11.85
N ASP A 554 10.92 -20.11 -10.76
CA ASP A 554 9.73 -20.97 -10.75
C ASP A 554 8.70 -20.49 -9.71
N LEU A 555 7.60 -19.91 -10.20
CA LEU A 555 6.51 -19.46 -9.33
C LEU A 555 5.82 -20.62 -8.60
N THR A 556 5.83 -21.83 -9.16
CA THR A 556 5.12 -22.98 -8.58
C THR A 556 5.69 -23.41 -7.23
N GLU A 557 7.00 -23.27 -7.03
CA GLU A 557 7.69 -23.55 -5.77
C GLU A 557 7.28 -22.59 -4.64
N LEU A 558 6.77 -21.40 -5.00
CA LEU A 558 6.39 -20.34 -4.06
C LEU A 558 4.92 -20.40 -3.63
N ARG A 559 4.18 -21.45 -4.02
CA ARG A 559 2.78 -21.62 -3.60
C ARG A 559 2.72 -21.85 -2.09
N GLU A 560 1.86 -21.08 -1.41
CA GLU A 560 1.75 -21.07 0.05
C GLU A 560 3.11 -20.86 0.75
N ALA A 561 4.00 -20.09 0.11
CA ALA A 561 5.36 -19.84 0.60
C ALA A 561 5.37 -19.41 2.07
N VAL A 562 4.42 -18.57 2.51
CA VAL A 562 4.31 -18.09 3.91
C VAL A 562 4.24 -19.23 4.95
N MET A 563 3.68 -20.38 4.58
CA MET A 563 3.50 -21.53 5.46
C MET A 563 4.68 -22.49 5.44
N GLN A 564 5.50 -22.48 4.39
CA GLN A 564 6.65 -23.39 4.24
C GLN A 564 7.71 -23.20 5.36
N THR A 565 8.65 -24.12 5.48
CA THR A 565 9.80 -23.93 6.37
C THR A 565 10.72 -22.85 5.80
N TYR A 566 11.04 -21.83 6.58
CA TYR A 566 11.85 -20.69 6.13
C TYR A 566 13.12 -20.58 6.96
N CYS A 567 14.23 -21.06 6.39
CA CYS A 567 15.58 -20.93 6.93
C CYS A 567 15.66 -21.13 8.46
N PRO A 568 15.42 -22.35 8.99
CA PRO A 568 15.13 -22.59 10.41
C PRO A 568 16.23 -22.11 11.37
N SER A 569 17.49 -22.11 10.93
CA SER A 569 18.64 -21.65 11.72
C SER A 569 18.76 -20.12 11.84
N VAL A 570 18.03 -19.33 11.04
CA VAL A 570 18.17 -17.87 11.01
C VAL A 570 17.69 -17.25 12.34
N ALA A 571 16.55 -17.70 12.86
CA ALA A 571 16.03 -17.23 14.15
C ALA A 571 17.03 -17.48 15.28
N GLU A 572 17.65 -18.65 15.31
CA GLU A 572 18.66 -19.00 16.30
C GLU A 572 19.89 -18.09 16.21
N ARG A 573 20.40 -17.83 15.00
CA ARG A 573 21.54 -16.92 14.79
C ARG A 573 21.24 -15.45 15.09
N LEU A 574 20.00 -15.01 14.92
CA LEU A 574 19.57 -13.65 15.26
C LEU A 574 19.14 -13.49 16.72
N SER A 575 18.85 -14.58 17.44
CA SER A 575 18.41 -14.56 18.84
C SER A 575 19.36 -13.85 19.84
N PRO A 576 20.69 -13.73 19.60
CA PRO A 576 21.55 -12.92 20.46
C PRO A 576 21.32 -11.40 20.31
N LEU A 577 20.57 -10.95 19.29
CA LEU A 577 20.29 -9.53 19.04
C LEU A 577 19.05 -9.09 19.82
N PRO A 578 19.16 -8.19 20.83
CA PRO A 578 18.00 -7.81 21.65
C PRO A 578 16.84 -7.22 20.83
N ASP A 579 17.14 -6.33 19.88
CA ASP A 579 16.13 -5.70 19.04
C ASP A 579 15.44 -6.69 18.09
N PHE A 580 16.13 -7.77 17.72
CA PHE A 580 15.49 -8.86 16.96
C PHE A 580 14.44 -9.56 17.82
N ASN A 581 14.77 -9.88 19.07
CA ASN A 581 13.83 -10.55 19.98
C ASN A 581 12.64 -9.65 20.31
N LEU A 582 12.85 -8.34 20.54
CA LEU A 582 11.75 -7.38 20.71
C LEU A 582 10.76 -7.40 19.53
N GLY A 583 11.28 -7.61 18.30
CA GLY A 583 10.46 -7.70 17.09
C GLY A 583 9.84 -9.07 16.84
N HIS A 584 10.56 -10.14 17.12
CA HIS A 584 10.20 -11.49 16.69
C HIS A 584 9.40 -12.26 17.74
N ASP A 585 9.61 -12.00 19.03
CA ASP A 585 8.97 -12.73 20.12
C ASP A 585 7.61 -12.13 20.52
N LEU A 586 6.83 -12.95 21.24
CA LEU A 586 5.58 -12.50 21.86
C LEU A 586 5.86 -11.82 23.20
N THR A 587 4.89 -11.09 23.71
CA THR A 587 4.89 -10.73 25.13
C THR A 587 4.46 -11.93 25.98
N PRO A 588 4.81 -11.99 27.28
CA PRO A 588 4.34 -13.06 28.16
C PRO A 588 2.81 -13.18 28.17
N GLY A 589 2.10 -12.06 28.21
CA GLY A 589 0.63 -12.02 28.24
C GLY A 589 -0.01 -12.54 26.95
N LEU A 590 0.52 -12.14 25.78
CA LEU A 590 0.00 -12.64 24.50
C LEU A 590 0.26 -14.13 24.32
N LYS A 591 1.43 -14.62 24.72
CA LYS A 591 1.74 -16.05 24.66
C LYS A 591 0.78 -16.85 25.55
N ASP A 592 0.56 -16.41 26.79
CA ASP A 592 -0.37 -17.06 27.72
C ASP A 592 -1.79 -17.09 27.16
N PHE A 593 -2.29 -15.95 26.66
CA PHE A 593 -3.59 -15.84 26.01
C PHE A 593 -3.74 -16.81 24.83
N LEU A 594 -2.78 -16.81 23.90
CA LEU A 594 -2.83 -17.66 22.71
C LEU A 594 -2.85 -19.15 23.08
N VAL A 595 -2.05 -19.57 24.05
CA VAL A 595 -1.97 -20.97 24.47
C VAL A 595 -3.19 -21.39 25.29
N ASN A 596 -3.56 -20.61 26.30
CA ASN A 596 -4.50 -21.05 27.34
C ASN A 596 -5.95 -20.61 27.06
N GLU A 597 -6.18 -19.51 26.36
CA GLU A 597 -7.54 -19.06 26.02
C GLU A 597 -8.00 -19.50 24.63
N VAL A 598 -7.12 -19.39 23.63
CA VAL A 598 -7.42 -19.73 22.23
C VAL A 598 -7.04 -21.17 21.89
N GLY A 599 -5.94 -21.70 22.44
CA GLY A 599 -5.46 -23.06 22.18
C GLY A 599 -4.45 -23.16 21.03
N ILE A 600 -3.71 -22.09 20.73
CA ILE A 600 -2.70 -22.05 19.67
C ILE A 600 -1.40 -22.68 20.20
N GLU A 601 -1.30 -24.00 20.07
CA GLU A 601 -0.21 -24.82 20.62
C GLU A 601 1.18 -24.50 20.05
N GLU A 602 1.27 -24.11 18.78
CA GLU A 602 2.53 -23.87 18.07
C GLU A 602 3.37 -22.72 18.63
N VAL A 603 2.78 -21.83 19.44
CA VAL A 603 3.50 -20.70 20.07
C VAL A 603 4.11 -21.07 21.43
N LYS A 604 3.87 -22.29 21.95
CA LYS A 604 4.38 -22.73 23.27
C LYS A 604 5.89 -22.61 23.40
N ASP A 605 6.62 -22.86 22.31
CA ASP A 605 8.09 -22.80 22.29
C ASP A 605 8.65 -21.44 21.84
N TRP A 606 7.78 -20.45 21.59
CA TRP A 606 8.24 -19.12 21.18
C TRP A 606 8.78 -18.34 22.39
N GLY A 607 9.74 -17.46 22.14
CA GLY A 607 10.27 -16.57 23.18
C GLY A 607 9.24 -15.54 23.63
N THR A 608 9.50 -14.94 24.79
CA THR A 608 8.61 -13.99 25.46
C THR A 608 9.25 -12.62 25.67
N GLN A 609 10.23 -12.28 24.83
CA GLN A 609 10.97 -11.01 24.91
C GLN A 609 10.36 -9.91 24.03
N GLY A 610 9.13 -10.11 23.53
CA GLY A 610 8.43 -9.12 22.74
C GLY A 610 8.09 -7.85 23.52
N ILE A 611 7.86 -6.76 22.79
CA ILE A 611 7.60 -5.44 23.37
C ILE A 611 6.12 -5.23 23.75
N GLU A 612 5.88 -4.76 24.97
CA GLU A 612 4.54 -4.39 25.46
C GLU A 612 4.06 -3.06 24.86
N PRO A 613 2.73 -2.79 24.81
CA PRO A 613 2.17 -1.55 24.26
C PRO A 613 2.75 -0.25 24.82
N CYS A 614 3.02 -0.19 26.12
CA CYS A 614 3.65 0.97 26.76
C CYS A 614 5.10 1.23 26.30
N GLY A 615 5.77 0.21 25.74
CA GLY A 615 7.13 0.30 25.22
C GLY A 615 7.22 0.67 23.74
N TRP A 616 6.11 0.61 22.98
CA TRP A 616 6.12 0.90 21.53
C TRP A 616 6.77 2.25 21.18
N PRO A 617 6.52 3.36 21.89
CA PRO A 617 7.13 4.66 21.56
C PRO A 617 8.65 4.65 21.65
N GLU A 618 9.22 3.73 22.46
CA GLU A 618 10.64 3.65 22.71
C GLU A 618 11.40 2.80 21.69
N PHE A 619 10.69 1.95 20.93
CA PHE A 619 11.29 1.04 19.97
C PHE A 619 11.95 1.79 18.81
N GLY A 620 13.18 1.42 18.46
CA GLY A 620 13.99 2.17 17.52
C GLY A 620 13.36 2.34 16.13
N SER A 621 12.69 1.29 15.63
CA SER A 621 11.95 1.36 14.36
C SER A 621 10.76 2.32 14.41
N VAL A 622 10.02 2.33 15.53
CA VAL A 622 8.87 3.22 15.75
C VAL A 622 9.34 4.68 15.79
N LYS A 623 10.33 4.99 16.64
CA LYS A 623 10.87 6.35 16.79
C LYS A 623 11.27 6.98 15.46
N LYS A 624 12.04 6.23 14.66
CA LYS A 624 12.57 6.72 13.38
C LYS A 624 11.45 7.00 12.38
N THR A 625 10.51 6.08 12.23
CA THR A 625 9.41 6.24 11.28
C THR A 625 8.43 7.32 11.70
N LEU A 626 8.10 7.44 12.99
CA LEU A 626 7.24 8.53 13.47
C LEU A 626 7.89 9.89 13.22
N ALA A 627 9.20 10.03 13.48
CA ALA A 627 9.92 11.27 13.19
C ALA A 627 9.88 11.62 11.70
N GLU A 628 10.09 10.64 10.82
CA GLU A 628 9.98 10.83 9.36
C GLU A 628 8.56 11.23 8.94
N PHE A 629 7.53 10.55 9.44
CA PHE A 629 6.14 10.82 9.08
C PHE A 629 5.66 12.18 9.58
N ARG A 630 6.04 12.59 10.80
CA ARG A 630 5.74 13.93 11.32
C ARG A 630 6.42 15.01 10.50
N GLY A 631 7.73 14.87 10.23
CA GLY A 631 8.46 15.85 9.42
C GLY A 631 7.91 16.00 8.01
N ALA A 632 7.48 14.89 7.39
CA ALA A 632 6.86 14.94 6.07
C ALA A 632 5.44 15.53 6.07
N TYR A 633 4.64 15.22 7.10
CA TYR A 633 3.34 15.84 7.29
C TYR A 633 3.47 17.36 7.47
N ASP A 634 4.39 17.80 8.32
CA ASP A 634 4.62 19.22 8.58
C ASP A 634 5.03 19.96 7.31
N ALA A 635 5.93 19.36 6.49
CA ALA A 635 6.34 19.92 5.21
C ALA A 635 5.19 20.01 4.20
N PHE A 636 4.34 18.98 4.12
CA PHE A 636 3.18 18.99 3.24
C PHE A 636 2.13 20.01 3.68
N ALA A 637 1.93 20.15 4.99
CA ALA A 637 1.02 21.13 5.53
C ALA A 637 1.51 22.58 5.29
N GLU A 638 2.82 22.83 5.31
CA GLU A 638 3.39 24.12 4.87
C GLU A 638 3.14 24.39 3.38
N LEU A 639 3.25 23.38 2.50
CA LEU A 639 2.89 23.52 1.09
C LEU A 639 1.40 23.90 0.92
N CYS A 640 0.51 23.26 1.69
CA CYS A 640 -0.91 23.59 1.65
C CYS A 640 -1.15 25.03 2.09
N MET A 641 -0.49 25.47 3.16
CA MET A 641 -0.54 26.85 3.63
C MET A 641 -0.01 27.86 2.59
N SER A 642 1.08 27.54 1.89
CA SER A 642 1.63 28.44 0.87
C SER A 642 0.66 28.62 -0.29
N LEU A 643 0.01 27.54 -0.75
CA LEU A 643 -1.03 27.61 -1.78
C LEU A 643 -2.23 28.44 -1.32
N THR A 644 -2.63 28.33 -0.05
CA THR A 644 -3.71 29.15 0.52
C THR A 644 -3.36 30.63 0.54
N LYS A 645 -2.13 30.97 0.93
CA LYS A 645 -1.63 32.35 0.91
C LYS A 645 -1.56 32.93 -0.51
N GLU A 646 -1.19 32.12 -1.51
CA GLU A 646 -1.25 32.51 -2.93
C GLU A 646 -2.68 32.83 -3.37
N VAL A 647 -3.66 31.98 -3.04
CA VAL A 647 -5.07 32.20 -3.39
C VAL A 647 -5.61 33.46 -2.71
N ALA A 648 -5.31 33.66 -1.42
CA ALA A 648 -5.73 34.83 -0.66
C ALA A 648 -5.12 36.14 -1.19
N ALA A 649 -3.92 36.10 -1.74
CA ALA A 649 -3.27 37.26 -2.36
C ALA A 649 -3.77 37.57 -3.78
N ALA A 650 -4.39 36.59 -4.46
CA ALA A 650 -4.91 36.72 -5.82
C ALA A 650 -6.39 37.14 -5.88
N GLY A 651 -7.13 37.04 -4.77
CA GLY A 651 -8.50 37.53 -4.60
C GLY A 651 -8.52 38.92 -3.97
#